data_AF-A0A3B0ACY1-F1
#
_entry.id   AF-A0A3B0ACY1-F1
#
_cell.length_a   1.000
_cell.length_b   1.000
_cell.length_c   1.000
_cell.angle_alpha   90.00
_cell.angle_beta   90.00
_cell.angle_gamma   90.00
#
_symmetry.space_group_name_H-M   'P 1'
#
loop_
_entity.id
_entity.type
_entity.pdbx_description
1 polymer ?
#
loop_
_entity_poly.entity_id
_entity_poly.type
_entity_poly.pdbx_seq_one_letter_code
_entity_poly.pdbx_strand_id
1 'polypeptide(L)'
;MSAHRSRRWGAALLGATVAAGLLGGGAAQAVAGAQPVPDGVYRFTAKVTFGDVRACSGALIDPDWVVTAASCFADGAAPVAAGAPARPSTVVVGRTDLTTGAGQQRTITHVTPHPGRNLALVRLSAPVTDVPPVALATTAPAATEALTVTGYGRTSTEWVPDRLHQGGFTVQDVSTGAVGLLGTSGATICKGDAGGPAFRDNAGAVELVAIAATSWQKGCLGETETRDGATATRVDDLGAWVREQLADVQIFGVLGDGRLTYSVIDSETGDLRADRTSAVALGFAPKAMATLNADTILITDTGGSMYRVDVTGYDPLTYTTTRITSGWSPYDRITYDGYGSLYYINGSTNQLYRRTVTRAKPASADDLTRTTVIDTGFSQKTITSPGAGRILGTASDGRLLSYRIYGNDSTGTGWSGGALATTGWAGPTHVVSPGGGLYYARTSTGRLDRYRDANPLDGSGADIQSFPADPVSTSGWNQVLLSARPWTGLVSVFGTRPDGRLSYTALDPVTGEKRIAAVSQQTLGFTPKAMATLNSDTLLVTSTEGRLNRVDVVSLDPLVFSVVDLNVGGWTHDRLVYDGNGTLFGTAGTFLRRYRVNKAKPVAADLPGWPVYNGDRTPASGFGVPTLAATGRNRLLATAGSILVAYEIDANDVWKRTDLVATGWSGLTSLVSPGGGQYYRRDANGVVTGWFDLSPFDGNGSDVAPYVPAGTASGGWDPILSARPYDSWPDSTRRW
;
A
#
# COMPACT_ATOMS: atom_id res chain seq x y z
N MET A 1 -70.99 8.98 34.83
CA MET A 1 -71.12 8.11 36.01
C MET A 1 -69.73 7.98 36.63
N SER A 2 -69.24 9.02 37.31
CA SER A 2 -69.26 9.18 38.78
C SER A 2 -68.92 7.91 39.56
N ALA A 3 -67.71 7.85 40.11
CA ALA A 3 -67.53 7.64 41.56
C ALA A 3 -66.08 7.97 41.97
N HIS A 4 -65.93 9.18 42.52
CA HIS A 4 -64.81 9.57 43.36
C HIS A 4 -64.73 8.66 44.60
N ARG A 5 -63.51 8.31 45.03
CA ARG A 5 -63.22 8.07 46.45
C ARG A 5 -61.97 8.83 46.86
N SER A 6 -62.19 9.99 47.46
CA SER A 6 -61.25 10.71 48.31
C SER A 6 -61.25 10.08 49.70
N ARG A 7 -60.06 9.97 50.33
CA ARG A 7 -59.97 9.89 51.79
C ARG A 7 -58.81 10.75 52.27
N ARG A 8 -59.16 11.61 53.23
CA ARG A 8 -58.40 12.73 53.77
C ARG A 8 -57.42 12.28 54.86
N TRP A 9 -56.24 12.90 54.83
CA TRP A 9 -55.52 13.61 55.90
C TRP A 9 -55.46 12.99 57.30
N GLY A 10 -54.24 12.70 57.74
CA GLY A 10 -53.84 12.65 59.14
C GLY A 10 -52.42 13.18 59.26
N ALA A 11 -52.27 14.41 59.76
CA ALA A 11 -51.00 14.99 60.15
C ALA A 11 -50.67 14.56 61.58
N ALA A 12 -49.44 14.10 61.83
CA ALA A 12 -48.83 14.12 63.15
C ALA A 12 -47.35 14.48 62.98
N LEU A 13 -46.97 15.55 63.66
CA LEU A 13 -45.67 16.19 63.67
C LEU A 13 -44.86 15.71 64.89
N LEU A 14 -43.53 15.81 64.75
CA LEU A 14 -42.47 15.90 65.78
C LEU A 14 -41.68 14.62 66.11
N GLY A 15 -40.41 14.68 65.68
CA GLY A 15 -39.31 13.81 66.07
C GLY A 15 -38.04 14.23 65.32
N ALA A 16 -37.50 15.41 65.65
CA ALA A 16 -36.25 15.91 65.10
C ALA A 16 -35.05 15.21 65.77
N THR A 17 -34.29 14.44 65.00
CA THR A 17 -32.89 14.11 65.30
C THR A 17 -32.01 14.64 64.18
N VAL A 18 -31.21 15.64 64.51
CA VAL A 18 -30.18 16.24 63.67
C VAL A 18 -29.07 15.22 63.45
N ALA A 19 -28.94 14.72 62.22
CA ALA A 19 -27.72 14.10 61.73
C ALA A 19 -27.15 15.02 60.65
N ALA A 20 -25.99 15.62 60.94
CA ALA A 20 -25.25 16.46 60.01
C ALA A 20 -24.82 15.63 58.79
N GLY A 21 -25.53 15.80 57.68
CA GLY A 21 -25.18 15.27 56.36
C GLY A 21 -24.74 16.40 55.45
N LEU A 22 -23.49 16.29 54.98
CA LEU A 22 -22.80 17.13 54.02
C LEU A 22 -23.71 17.78 52.95
N LEU A 23 -23.62 19.10 52.85
CA LEU A 23 -24.03 19.88 51.68
C LEU A 23 -23.15 19.49 50.48
N GLY A 24 -23.57 18.47 49.74
CA GLY A 24 -23.16 18.27 48.35
C GLY A 24 -24.21 18.92 47.46
N GLY A 25 -23.90 20.08 46.89
CA GLY A 25 -24.75 20.76 45.94
C GLY A 25 -25.07 19.85 44.76
N GLY A 26 -26.31 19.36 44.71
CA GLY A 26 -26.90 18.86 43.48
C GLY A 26 -27.06 20.05 42.54
N ALA A 27 -26.04 20.33 41.73
CA ALA A 27 -26.27 21.05 40.49
C ALA A 27 -27.32 20.24 39.72
N ALA A 28 -28.42 20.90 39.34
CA ALA A 28 -29.30 20.36 38.32
C ALA A 28 -28.44 20.09 37.08
N GLN A 29 -28.14 18.82 36.80
CA GLN A 29 -27.44 18.40 35.60
C GLN A 29 -28.33 18.78 34.42
N ALA A 30 -27.84 19.69 33.59
CA ALA A 30 -28.46 20.05 32.33
C ALA A 30 -28.61 18.78 31.47
N VAL A 31 -29.84 18.41 31.11
CA VAL A 31 -30.05 17.28 30.21
C VAL A 31 -29.76 17.74 28.79
N ALA A 32 -28.52 17.50 28.35
CA ALA A 32 -28.12 17.42 26.96
C ALA A 32 -27.54 16.01 26.74
N GLY A 33 -28.14 15.23 25.83
CA GLY A 33 -27.94 13.77 25.78
C GLY A 33 -26.62 13.28 25.17
N ALA A 34 -25.70 14.17 24.81
CA ALA A 34 -24.33 13.83 24.40
C ALA A 34 -23.40 13.86 25.62
N GLN A 35 -22.80 12.73 25.96
CA GLN A 35 -21.87 12.60 27.09
C GLN A 35 -20.43 12.51 26.59
N PRO A 36 -19.48 13.29 27.12
CA PRO A 36 -18.07 13.15 26.77
C PRO A 36 -17.56 11.74 27.05
N VAL A 37 -16.83 11.15 26.11
CA VAL A 37 -16.21 9.83 26.28
C VAL A 37 -14.91 9.98 27.09
N PRO A 38 -14.64 9.10 28.08
CA PRO A 38 -13.37 9.08 28.79
C PRO A 38 -12.19 8.68 27.88
N ASP A 39 -10.99 9.12 28.22
CA ASP A 39 -9.80 8.77 27.44
C ASP A 39 -9.58 7.25 27.40
N GLY A 40 -9.20 6.73 26.24
CA GLY A 40 -8.93 5.31 26.04
C GLY A 40 -10.16 4.44 25.78
N VAL A 41 -11.38 5.00 25.81
CA VAL A 41 -12.63 4.28 25.53
C VAL A 41 -13.07 4.49 24.08
N TYR A 42 -13.63 3.43 23.45
CA TYR A 42 -14.09 3.39 22.06
C TYR A 42 -13.07 3.93 21.04
N ARG A 43 -11.80 3.56 21.22
CA ARG A 43 -10.68 4.03 20.39
C ARG A 43 -10.83 3.69 18.89
N PHE A 44 -11.69 2.73 18.54
CA PHE A 44 -12.03 2.41 17.15
C PHE A 44 -12.83 3.52 16.46
N THR A 45 -13.47 4.44 17.20
CA THR A 45 -14.21 5.55 16.59
C THR A 45 -13.25 6.53 15.92
N ALA A 46 -13.57 6.90 14.69
CA ALA A 46 -12.73 7.67 13.81
C ALA A 46 -13.36 9.04 13.52
N LYS A 47 -12.53 10.09 13.42
CA LYS A 47 -12.91 11.36 12.79
C LYS A 47 -12.48 11.31 11.32
N VAL A 48 -13.43 11.48 10.42
CA VAL A 48 -13.21 11.46 8.97
C VAL A 48 -13.34 12.88 8.43
N THR A 49 -12.32 13.37 7.75
CA THR A 49 -12.30 14.73 7.16
C THR A 49 -12.21 14.61 5.64
N PHE A 50 -13.12 15.27 4.92
CA PHE A 50 -13.15 15.33 3.46
C PHE A 50 -12.88 16.77 3.01
N GLY A 51 -11.63 17.02 2.60
CA GLY A 51 -11.14 18.36 2.31
C GLY A 51 -11.35 19.33 3.48
N ASP A 52 -11.65 20.58 3.15
CA ASP A 52 -12.04 21.65 4.06
C ASP A 52 -13.57 21.80 4.16
N VAL A 53 -14.34 20.93 3.49
CA VAL A 53 -15.78 21.12 3.29
C VAL A 53 -16.66 20.29 4.21
N ARG A 54 -16.14 19.17 4.76
CA ARG A 54 -16.95 18.26 5.58
C ARG A 54 -16.11 17.48 6.59
N ALA A 55 -16.65 17.36 7.79
CA ALA A 55 -16.24 16.37 8.78
C ALA A 55 -17.38 15.39 9.03
N CYS A 56 -17.01 14.13 9.24
CA CYS A 56 -17.85 12.99 9.56
C CYS A 56 -17.19 12.17 10.67
N SER A 57 -17.91 11.14 11.11
CA SER A 57 -17.39 10.11 12.00
C SER A 57 -17.22 8.78 11.25
N GLY A 58 -16.60 7.79 11.86
CA GLY A 58 -16.30 6.47 11.26
C GLY A 58 -15.93 5.43 12.31
N ALA A 59 -15.65 4.21 11.90
CA ALA A 59 -15.14 3.15 12.76
C ALA A 59 -14.01 2.35 12.09
N LEU A 60 -12.90 2.15 12.80
CA LEU A 60 -11.84 1.23 12.41
C LEU A 60 -12.37 -0.20 12.55
N ILE A 61 -12.54 -0.90 11.44
CA ILE A 61 -13.01 -2.29 11.41
C ILE A 61 -11.86 -3.26 11.12
N ASP A 62 -10.72 -2.73 10.71
CA ASP A 62 -9.54 -3.46 10.30
C ASP A 62 -8.34 -2.48 10.23
N PRO A 63 -7.06 -2.87 10.50
CA PRO A 63 -5.96 -1.90 10.67
C PRO A 63 -5.77 -0.89 9.52
N ASP A 64 -6.16 -1.22 8.29
CA ASP A 64 -6.02 -0.39 7.09
C ASP A 64 -7.35 0.17 6.62
N TRP A 65 -8.46 -0.12 7.31
CA TRP A 65 -9.79 0.18 6.81
C TRP A 65 -10.73 0.74 7.88
N VAL A 66 -11.33 1.87 7.52
CA VAL A 66 -12.40 2.49 8.27
C VAL A 66 -13.70 2.37 7.49
N VAL A 67 -14.80 2.06 8.17
CA VAL A 67 -16.15 2.14 7.61
C VAL A 67 -16.80 3.46 8.04
N THR A 68 -17.52 4.09 7.11
CA THR A 68 -18.23 5.36 7.32
C THR A 68 -19.40 5.48 6.33
N ALA A 69 -20.11 6.60 6.30
CA ALA A 69 -21.19 6.86 5.34
C ALA A 69 -20.61 7.30 3.99
N ALA A 70 -21.13 6.75 2.88
CA ALA A 70 -20.70 7.16 1.53
C ALA A 70 -20.92 8.66 1.29
N SER A 71 -22.01 9.23 1.81
CA SER A 71 -22.34 10.66 1.72
C SER A 71 -21.27 11.58 2.29
N CYS A 72 -20.35 11.08 3.12
CA CYS A 72 -19.23 11.88 3.62
C CYS A 72 -18.28 12.32 2.51
N PHE A 73 -18.18 11.55 1.42
CA PHE A 73 -17.29 11.81 0.28
C PHE A 73 -18.01 12.39 -0.94
N ALA A 74 -19.28 12.78 -0.81
CA ALA A 74 -20.02 13.40 -1.90
C ALA A 74 -19.52 14.83 -2.16
N ASP A 75 -19.12 15.11 -3.40
CA ASP A 75 -18.78 16.46 -3.88
C ASP A 75 -19.79 16.89 -4.96
N GLY A 76 -20.74 17.73 -4.58
CA GLY A 76 -21.91 18.05 -5.40
C GLY A 76 -22.95 16.92 -5.41
N ALA A 77 -23.64 16.76 -6.55
CA ALA A 77 -24.76 15.82 -6.71
C ALA A 77 -24.36 14.48 -7.36
N ALA A 78 -23.12 14.34 -7.84
CA ALA A 78 -22.67 13.11 -8.46
C ALA A 78 -22.53 11.99 -7.42
N PRO A 79 -22.85 10.72 -7.78
CA PRO A 79 -22.56 9.59 -6.93
C PRO A 79 -21.06 9.50 -6.61
N VAL A 80 -20.74 9.06 -5.40
CA VAL A 80 -19.34 8.79 -5.01
C VAL A 80 -18.83 7.62 -5.86
N ALA A 81 -17.73 7.84 -6.58
CA ALA A 81 -17.07 6.80 -7.36
C ALA A 81 -16.04 6.05 -6.50
N ALA A 82 -15.84 4.77 -6.81
CA ALA A 82 -14.72 4.02 -6.25
C ALA A 82 -13.39 4.58 -6.78
N GLY A 83 -12.38 4.73 -5.92
CA GLY A 83 -11.11 5.37 -6.32
C GLY A 83 -10.50 6.24 -5.23
N ALA A 84 -9.49 7.02 -5.62
CA ALA A 84 -8.97 8.08 -4.76
C ALA A 84 -10.09 9.09 -4.44
N PRO A 85 -10.15 9.64 -3.20
CA PRO A 85 -11.16 10.63 -2.87
C PRO A 85 -10.98 11.89 -3.73
N ALA A 86 -12.10 12.52 -4.11
CA ALA A 86 -12.09 13.73 -4.96
C ALA A 86 -11.42 14.94 -4.30
N ARG A 87 -11.21 14.89 -2.98
CA ARG A 87 -10.50 15.91 -2.19
C ARG A 87 -9.50 15.24 -1.24
N PRO A 88 -8.42 15.93 -0.85
CA PRO A 88 -7.51 15.46 0.20
C PRO A 88 -8.31 15.13 1.46
N SER A 89 -8.20 13.89 1.92
CA SER A 89 -9.05 13.38 3.00
C SER A 89 -8.19 12.68 4.04
N THR A 90 -8.55 12.86 5.31
CA THR A 90 -7.82 12.30 6.45
C THR A 90 -8.75 11.60 7.42
N VAL A 91 -8.17 10.70 8.19
CA VAL A 91 -8.82 9.98 9.28
C VAL A 91 -7.96 10.10 10.52
N VAL A 92 -8.58 10.36 11.67
CA VAL A 92 -7.95 10.26 12.99
C VAL A 92 -8.64 9.15 13.77
N VAL A 93 -7.86 8.18 14.26
CA VAL A 93 -8.34 7.00 15.03
C VAL A 93 -7.59 6.92 16.35
N GLY A 94 -8.24 6.41 17.40
CA GLY A 94 -7.62 6.19 18.71
C GLY A 94 -7.44 7.43 19.57
N ARG A 95 -8.10 8.55 19.22
CA ARG A 95 -7.95 9.85 19.87
C ARG A 95 -9.29 10.37 20.41
N THR A 96 -9.51 10.27 21.72
CA THR A 96 -10.73 10.79 22.37
C THR A 96 -10.76 12.32 22.42
N ASP A 97 -9.60 12.96 22.64
CA ASP A 97 -9.44 14.43 22.63
C ASP A 97 -8.56 14.84 21.46
N LEU A 98 -9.16 15.53 20.49
CA LEU A 98 -8.56 15.94 19.22
C LEU A 98 -7.42 16.95 19.38
N THR A 99 -7.34 17.64 20.53
CA THR A 99 -6.26 18.59 20.84
C THR A 99 -4.96 17.88 21.23
N THR A 100 -5.02 16.59 21.52
CA THR A 100 -3.86 15.79 21.94
C THR A 100 -3.15 15.12 20.76
N GLY A 101 -1.92 14.68 20.98
CA GLY A 101 -1.15 13.87 20.04
C GLY A 101 -1.47 12.37 20.06
N ALA A 102 -2.48 11.92 20.83
CA ALA A 102 -2.80 10.50 20.98
C ALA A 102 -3.37 9.88 19.68
N GLY A 103 -3.33 8.55 19.56
CA GLY A 103 -3.85 7.85 18.39
C GLY A 103 -3.06 8.13 17.11
N GLN A 104 -3.68 7.91 15.96
CA GLN A 104 -3.02 7.97 14.66
C GLN A 104 -3.87 8.74 13.64
N GLN A 105 -3.21 9.61 12.89
CA GLN A 105 -3.80 10.28 11.73
C GLN A 105 -3.25 9.64 10.46
N ARG A 106 -4.12 9.36 9.48
CA ARG A 106 -3.79 8.79 8.18
C ARG A 106 -4.51 9.53 7.06
N THR A 107 -3.91 9.65 5.89
CA THR A 107 -4.64 10.01 4.67
C THR A 107 -5.47 8.83 4.16
N ILE A 108 -6.57 9.14 3.48
CA ILE A 108 -7.39 8.15 2.76
C ILE A 108 -6.86 8.03 1.34
N THR A 109 -6.45 6.83 0.96
CA THR A 109 -5.92 6.56 -0.39
C THR A 109 -6.99 6.02 -1.34
N HIS A 110 -8.06 5.41 -0.80
CA HIS A 110 -9.12 4.83 -1.60
C HIS A 110 -10.46 4.86 -0.86
N VAL A 111 -11.54 5.17 -1.57
CA VAL A 111 -12.92 5.08 -1.12
C VAL A 111 -13.61 3.99 -1.93
N THR A 112 -14.26 3.05 -1.25
CA THR A 112 -15.07 1.99 -1.85
C THR A 112 -16.52 2.16 -1.38
N PRO A 113 -17.36 2.87 -2.14
CA PRO A 113 -18.76 3.01 -1.81
C PRO A 113 -19.51 1.68 -2.00
N HIS A 114 -20.39 1.34 -1.07
CA HIS A 114 -21.29 0.20 -1.21
C HIS A 114 -22.31 0.51 -2.33
N PRO A 115 -22.59 -0.43 -3.26
CA PRO A 115 -23.40 -0.14 -4.44
C PRO A 115 -24.87 0.21 -4.13
N GLY A 116 -25.41 -0.31 -3.02
CA GLY A 116 -26.83 -0.16 -2.65
C GLY A 116 -27.11 0.47 -1.29
N ARG A 117 -26.10 0.99 -0.57
CA ARG A 117 -26.27 1.53 0.80
C ARG A 117 -25.45 2.79 0.99
N ASN A 118 -25.90 3.69 1.87
CA ASN A 118 -25.10 4.86 2.28
C ASN A 118 -23.98 4.41 3.23
N LEU A 119 -22.97 3.74 2.67
CA LEU A 119 -21.84 3.15 3.37
C LEU A 119 -20.63 3.17 2.45
N ALA A 120 -19.46 3.44 2.98
CA ALA A 120 -18.20 3.29 2.28
C ALA A 120 -17.13 2.69 3.19
N LEU A 121 -16.27 1.88 2.58
CA LEU A 121 -14.98 1.49 3.17
C LEU A 121 -13.91 2.43 2.66
N VAL A 122 -13.08 2.93 3.56
CA VAL A 122 -11.96 3.81 3.20
C VAL A 122 -10.65 3.18 3.60
N ARG A 123 -9.73 3.07 2.64
CA ARG A 123 -8.39 2.52 2.85
C ARG A 123 -7.45 3.62 3.32
N LEU A 124 -6.73 3.33 4.39
CA LEU A 124 -5.74 4.20 5.00
C LEU A 124 -4.39 4.10 4.26
N SER A 125 -3.60 5.17 4.31
CA SER A 125 -2.25 5.22 3.73
C SER A 125 -1.24 4.28 4.40
N ALA A 126 -1.49 3.88 5.64
CA ALA A 126 -0.72 2.92 6.41
C ALA A 126 -1.59 2.34 7.55
N PRO A 127 -1.30 1.12 8.03
CA PRO A 127 -2.10 0.49 9.07
C PRO A 127 -2.04 1.25 10.41
N VAL A 128 -3.13 1.15 11.16
CA VAL A 128 -3.26 1.55 12.57
C VAL A 128 -3.10 0.31 13.43
N THR A 129 -1.95 0.21 14.12
CA THR A 129 -1.54 -1.03 14.81
C THR A 129 -1.73 -1.00 16.33
N ASP A 130 -1.88 0.18 16.93
CA ASP A 130 -2.02 0.36 18.37
C ASP A 130 -3.48 0.51 18.83
N VAL A 131 -4.44 0.43 17.91
CA VAL A 131 -5.89 0.53 18.17
C VAL A 131 -6.56 -0.75 17.72
N PRO A 132 -7.25 -1.49 18.60
CA PRO A 132 -8.00 -2.67 18.20
C PRO A 132 -9.20 -2.25 17.34
N PRO A 133 -9.40 -2.88 16.16
CA PRO A 133 -10.60 -2.65 15.36
C PRO A 133 -11.86 -3.21 16.01
N VAL A 134 -13.02 -2.66 15.66
CA VAL A 134 -14.33 -3.16 16.10
C VAL A 134 -14.83 -4.25 15.15
N ALA A 135 -15.29 -5.37 15.72
CA ALA A 135 -15.89 -6.46 14.95
C ALA A 135 -17.27 -6.04 14.42
N LEU A 136 -17.61 -6.48 13.21
CA LEU A 136 -18.96 -6.34 12.69
C LEU A 136 -19.89 -7.31 13.42
N ALA A 137 -21.08 -6.84 13.78
CA ALA A 137 -22.17 -7.72 14.15
C ALA A 137 -22.45 -8.70 13.00
N THR A 138 -22.85 -9.92 13.34
CA THR A 138 -23.33 -10.93 12.36
C THR A 138 -24.83 -11.18 12.46
N THR A 139 -25.47 -10.47 13.38
CA THR A 139 -26.89 -10.58 13.70
C THR A 139 -27.56 -9.22 13.59
N ALA A 140 -28.72 -9.19 12.93
CA ALA A 140 -29.55 -8.01 12.82
C ALA A 140 -29.91 -7.46 14.21
N PRO A 141 -30.02 -6.13 14.37
CA PRO A 141 -30.50 -5.56 15.61
C PRO A 141 -31.94 -6.01 15.92
N ALA A 142 -32.24 -6.24 17.19
CA ALA A 142 -33.59 -6.51 17.65
C ALA A 142 -34.37 -5.19 17.79
N ALA A 143 -35.69 -5.24 17.60
CA ALA A 143 -36.55 -4.12 17.96
C ALA A 143 -36.38 -3.79 19.45
N THR A 144 -36.35 -2.51 19.80
CA THR A 144 -36.09 -2.00 21.16
C THR A 144 -34.71 -2.28 21.75
N GLU A 145 -33.78 -2.86 20.97
CA GLU A 145 -32.40 -3.02 21.39
C GLU A 145 -31.78 -1.65 21.72
N ALA A 146 -31.03 -1.60 22.82
CA ALA A 146 -30.26 -0.44 23.22
C ALA A 146 -28.90 -0.46 22.53
N LEU A 147 -28.58 0.62 21.84
CA LEU A 147 -27.31 0.83 21.16
C LEU A 147 -26.63 2.09 21.69
N THR A 148 -25.31 2.12 21.62
CA THR A 148 -24.50 3.31 21.85
C THR A 148 -24.05 3.86 20.51
N VAL A 149 -24.16 5.17 20.32
CA VAL A 149 -23.57 5.88 19.17
C VAL A 149 -22.48 6.80 19.68
N THR A 150 -21.33 6.78 19.02
CA THR A 150 -20.22 7.71 19.29
C THR A 150 -19.87 8.53 18.06
N GLY A 151 -19.45 9.78 18.24
CA GLY A 151 -19.05 10.65 17.13
C GLY A 151 -18.28 11.90 17.55
N TYR A 152 -17.83 12.64 16.54
CA TYR A 152 -17.18 13.95 16.66
C TYR A 152 -18.02 15.07 16.04
N GLY A 153 -19.29 14.78 15.76
CA GLY A 153 -20.23 15.77 15.26
C GLY A 153 -20.61 16.79 16.30
N ARG A 154 -21.39 17.76 15.84
CA ARG A 154 -21.92 18.86 16.62
C ARG A 154 -22.75 18.36 17.82
N THR A 155 -22.78 19.09 18.93
CA THR A 155 -23.69 18.79 20.06
C THR A 155 -24.81 19.83 20.18
N SER A 156 -25.63 19.73 21.22
CA SER A 156 -26.63 20.76 21.56
C SER A 156 -26.01 22.09 22.00
N THR A 157 -24.73 22.11 22.36
CA THR A 157 -24.05 23.28 22.94
C THR A 157 -22.79 23.70 22.19
N GLU A 158 -22.22 22.84 21.34
CA GLU A 158 -20.93 23.08 20.70
C GLU A 158 -20.99 22.79 19.19
N TRP A 159 -20.46 23.71 18.37
CA TRP A 159 -20.45 23.61 16.90
C TRP A 159 -19.46 22.57 16.36
N VAL A 160 -18.26 22.53 16.93
CA VAL A 160 -17.16 21.65 16.51
C VAL A 160 -16.49 21.09 17.76
N PRO A 161 -16.97 19.95 18.29
CA PRO A 161 -16.38 19.37 19.49
C PRO A 161 -14.98 18.83 19.25
N ASP A 162 -14.07 19.17 20.15
CA ASP A 162 -12.74 18.58 20.19
C ASP A 162 -12.72 17.23 20.91
N ARG A 163 -13.78 16.88 21.65
CA ARG A 163 -13.86 15.64 22.41
C ARG A 163 -14.90 14.69 21.82
N LEU A 164 -14.52 13.42 21.67
CA LEU A 164 -15.43 12.34 21.34
C LEU A 164 -16.57 12.29 22.35
N HIS A 165 -17.79 12.15 21.86
CA HIS A 165 -18.98 12.05 22.70
C HIS A 165 -19.81 10.82 22.31
N GLN A 166 -20.68 10.42 23.22
CA GLN A 166 -21.57 9.28 23.07
C GLN A 166 -23.01 9.62 23.44
N GLY A 167 -23.96 8.85 22.91
CA GLY A 167 -25.37 8.88 23.30
C GLY A 167 -25.98 7.49 23.22
N GLY A 168 -26.97 7.21 24.08
CA GLY A 168 -27.74 5.97 24.05
C GLY A 168 -28.93 6.10 23.09
N PHE A 169 -29.20 5.06 22.30
CA PHE A 169 -30.27 5.01 21.32
C PHE A 169 -31.05 3.71 21.45
N THR A 170 -32.34 3.75 21.11
CA THR A 170 -33.21 2.58 21.06
C THR A 170 -33.64 2.33 19.62
N VAL A 171 -33.48 1.09 19.16
CA VAL A 171 -33.94 0.65 17.84
C VAL A 171 -35.46 0.75 17.75
N GLN A 172 -35.95 1.52 16.77
CA GLN A 172 -37.38 1.73 16.52
C GLN A 172 -37.91 0.77 15.47
N ASP A 173 -37.22 0.69 14.34
CA ASP A 173 -37.57 -0.18 13.22
C ASP A 173 -36.32 -0.74 12.55
N VAL A 174 -36.49 -1.89 11.91
CA VAL A 174 -35.43 -2.60 11.19
C VAL A 174 -35.95 -2.87 9.80
N SER A 175 -35.25 -2.36 8.79
CA SER A 175 -35.57 -2.54 7.37
C SER A 175 -34.38 -3.14 6.63
N THR A 176 -34.56 -3.44 5.34
CA THR A 176 -33.48 -4.00 4.51
C THR A 176 -32.32 -3.01 4.42
N GLY A 177 -31.22 -3.34 5.08
CA GLY A 177 -29.99 -2.54 5.08
C GLY A 177 -30.00 -1.27 5.93
N ALA A 178 -31.09 -0.96 6.65
CA ALA A 178 -31.17 0.22 7.52
C ALA A 178 -31.91 -0.05 8.84
N VAL A 179 -31.66 0.79 9.83
CA VAL A 179 -32.28 0.75 11.16
C VAL A 179 -32.67 2.16 11.59
N GLY A 180 -33.87 2.34 12.13
CA GLY A 180 -34.31 3.57 12.75
C GLY A 180 -33.90 3.61 14.21
N LEU A 181 -33.35 4.75 14.63
CA LEU A 181 -32.83 4.99 15.97
C LEU A 181 -33.53 6.18 16.60
N LEU A 182 -33.93 6.05 17.87
CA LEU A 182 -34.42 7.16 18.67
C LEU A 182 -33.50 7.36 19.88
N GLY A 183 -33.08 8.60 20.12
CA GLY A 183 -32.21 8.91 21.23
C GLY A 183 -32.91 8.77 22.58
N THR A 184 -32.17 8.24 23.55
CA THR A 184 -32.58 8.17 24.95
C THR A 184 -31.99 9.35 25.71
N SER A 185 -32.67 9.81 26.76
CA SER A 185 -32.17 10.90 27.62
C SER A 185 -31.77 12.19 26.86
N GLY A 186 -32.47 12.49 25.75
CA GLY A 186 -32.20 13.66 24.92
C GLY A 186 -31.00 13.53 23.98
N ALA A 187 -30.48 12.31 23.75
CA ALA A 187 -29.44 12.06 22.76
C ALA A 187 -29.97 12.31 21.34
N THR A 188 -29.11 12.76 20.43
CA THR A 188 -29.45 13.02 19.03
C THR A 188 -28.20 12.83 18.17
N ILE A 189 -28.40 12.55 16.88
CA ILE A 189 -27.31 12.47 15.89
C ILE A 189 -27.28 13.79 15.14
N CYS A 190 -26.16 14.50 15.16
CA CYS A 190 -26.03 15.82 14.55
C CYS A 190 -25.11 15.82 13.33
N LYS A 191 -25.05 16.96 12.63
CA LYS A 191 -24.08 17.21 11.56
C LYS A 191 -22.67 16.91 12.08
N GLY A 192 -21.96 16.03 11.37
CA GLY A 192 -20.63 15.53 11.73
C GLY A 192 -20.62 14.15 12.41
N ASP A 193 -21.76 13.68 12.92
CA ASP A 193 -21.89 12.30 13.46
C ASP A 193 -22.21 11.29 12.38
N ALA A 194 -22.63 11.75 11.19
CA ALA A 194 -22.80 10.88 10.02
C ALA A 194 -21.53 10.04 9.79
N GLY A 195 -21.72 8.74 9.58
CA GLY A 195 -20.65 7.76 9.50
C GLY A 195 -20.20 7.17 10.84
N GLY A 196 -20.63 7.72 11.98
CA GLY A 196 -20.26 7.23 13.31
C GLY A 196 -20.84 5.85 13.63
N PRO A 197 -20.15 5.03 14.46
CA PRO A 197 -20.60 3.69 14.81
C PRO A 197 -21.78 3.73 15.77
N ALA A 198 -22.80 2.94 15.46
CA ALA A 198 -23.82 2.47 16.38
C ALA A 198 -23.51 1.02 16.74
N PHE A 199 -23.26 0.74 18.01
CA PHE A 199 -22.78 -0.56 18.47
C PHE A 199 -23.54 -1.03 19.71
N ARG A 200 -23.53 -2.35 19.91
CA ARG A 200 -23.92 -2.98 21.16
C ARG A 200 -22.66 -3.22 21.99
N ASP A 201 -22.77 -3.04 23.30
CA ASP A 201 -21.69 -3.28 24.25
C ASP A 201 -22.17 -4.28 25.31
N ASN A 202 -21.66 -5.51 25.20
CA ASN A 202 -21.97 -6.59 26.14
C ASN A 202 -20.78 -6.76 27.09
N ALA A 203 -20.73 -5.94 28.14
CA ALA A 203 -19.67 -5.97 29.16
C ALA A 203 -18.25 -5.87 28.59
N GLY A 204 -18.04 -4.96 27.63
CA GLY A 204 -16.76 -4.69 26.96
C GLY A 204 -16.58 -5.46 25.65
N ALA A 205 -17.43 -6.45 25.35
CA ALA A 205 -17.49 -7.07 24.04
C ALA A 205 -18.34 -6.21 23.11
N VAL A 206 -17.68 -5.35 22.33
CA VAL A 206 -18.31 -4.40 21.42
C VAL A 206 -18.47 -5.01 20.03
N GLU A 207 -19.69 -4.94 19.47
CA GLU A 207 -19.98 -5.28 18.08
C GLU A 207 -20.62 -4.10 17.35
N LEU A 208 -20.10 -3.76 16.18
CA LEU A 208 -20.64 -2.72 15.31
C LEU A 208 -21.94 -3.20 14.66
N VAL A 209 -23.05 -2.52 14.94
CA VAL A 209 -24.40 -2.90 14.48
C VAL A 209 -24.80 -2.10 13.25
N ALA A 210 -24.51 -0.80 13.23
CA ALA A 210 -24.86 0.09 12.15
C ALA A 210 -23.94 1.32 12.08
N ILE A 211 -24.04 2.06 10.98
CA ILE A 211 -23.31 3.30 10.72
C ILE A 211 -24.31 4.45 10.58
N ALA A 212 -24.19 5.48 11.40
CA ALA A 212 -25.08 6.63 11.41
C ALA A 212 -25.20 7.26 10.02
N ALA A 213 -26.42 7.51 9.55
CA ALA A 213 -26.69 8.04 8.22
C ALA A 213 -27.36 9.43 8.30
N THR A 214 -28.69 9.49 8.39
CA THR A 214 -29.45 10.75 8.41
C THR A 214 -30.13 10.96 9.76
N SER A 215 -30.44 12.22 10.09
CA SER A 215 -31.13 12.57 11.33
C SER A 215 -31.92 13.85 11.13
N TRP A 216 -33.05 13.97 11.84
CA TRP A 216 -33.86 15.19 11.87
C TRP A 216 -33.18 16.36 12.58
N GLN A 217 -32.04 16.16 13.25
CA GLN A 217 -31.26 17.20 13.92
C GLN A 217 -31.95 17.90 15.10
N LYS A 218 -33.07 17.37 15.61
CA LYS A 218 -33.72 17.92 16.81
C LYS A 218 -32.74 17.92 17.98
N GLY A 219 -32.66 19.07 18.66
CA GLY A 219 -31.79 19.26 19.81
C GLY A 219 -30.33 19.54 19.46
N CYS A 220 -29.93 19.49 18.19
CA CYS A 220 -28.63 19.96 17.76
C CYS A 220 -28.58 21.49 17.86
N LEU A 221 -27.41 22.04 18.22
CA LEU A 221 -27.24 23.49 18.32
C LEU A 221 -27.70 24.16 17.01
N GLY A 222 -28.32 25.33 17.08
CA GLY A 222 -28.73 26.11 15.90
C GLY A 222 -29.75 25.46 14.96
N GLU A 223 -30.36 24.33 15.33
CA GLU A 223 -31.42 23.66 14.56
C GLU A 223 -32.76 23.86 15.28
N THR A 224 -33.85 24.08 14.52
CA THR A 224 -35.20 24.33 15.06
C THR A 224 -36.18 23.20 14.77
N GLU A 225 -35.72 22.11 14.15
CA GLU A 225 -36.53 20.94 13.85
C GLU A 225 -37.05 20.28 15.14
N THR A 226 -38.30 19.81 15.08
CA THR A 226 -39.01 19.22 16.23
C THR A 226 -39.22 17.72 16.08
N ARG A 227 -39.14 17.19 14.85
CA ARG A 227 -39.15 15.76 14.56
C ARG A 227 -37.89 15.10 15.11
N ASP A 228 -38.06 13.93 15.69
CA ASP A 228 -36.99 13.19 16.37
C ASP A 228 -36.63 11.93 15.60
N GLY A 229 -35.46 11.38 15.90
CA GLY A 229 -34.97 10.14 15.35
C GLY A 229 -33.98 10.32 14.21
N ALA A 230 -33.29 9.22 13.95
CA ALA A 230 -32.24 9.09 12.97
C ALA A 230 -32.33 7.74 12.26
N THR A 231 -31.65 7.61 11.13
CA THR A 231 -31.45 6.35 10.44
C THR A 231 -29.96 6.00 10.46
N ALA A 232 -29.68 4.70 10.51
CA ALA A 232 -28.34 4.17 10.37
C ALA A 232 -28.33 3.00 9.38
N THR A 233 -27.23 2.83 8.66
CA THR A 233 -27.01 1.74 7.71
C THR A 233 -26.55 0.49 8.46
N ARG A 234 -27.27 -0.62 8.33
CA ARG A 234 -26.93 -1.90 8.96
C ARG A 234 -25.66 -2.52 8.36
N VAL A 235 -24.90 -3.24 9.18
CA VAL A 235 -23.68 -3.94 8.74
C VAL A 235 -23.72 -5.46 8.89
N ASP A 236 -24.78 -6.02 9.50
CA ASP A 236 -24.84 -7.43 9.91
C ASP A 236 -24.79 -8.46 8.76
N ASP A 237 -25.22 -8.07 7.57
CA ASP A 237 -25.21 -8.87 6.35
C ASP A 237 -24.12 -8.45 5.35
N LEU A 238 -23.20 -7.57 5.76
CA LEU A 238 -22.14 -7.05 4.90
C LEU A 238 -20.82 -7.82 5.03
N GLY A 239 -20.75 -8.84 5.89
CA GLY A 239 -19.50 -9.55 6.16
C GLY A 239 -18.83 -10.11 4.91
N ALA A 240 -19.57 -10.54 3.89
CA ALA A 240 -19.00 -10.98 2.61
C ALA A 240 -18.38 -9.81 1.82
N TRP A 241 -19.16 -8.74 1.62
CA TRP A 241 -18.69 -7.55 0.90
C TRP A 241 -17.49 -6.90 1.59
N VAL A 242 -17.51 -6.76 2.92
CA VAL A 242 -16.40 -6.19 3.70
C VAL A 242 -15.15 -7.04 3.52
N ARG A 243 -15.21 -8.35 3.79
CA ARG A 243 -14.04 -9.23 3.67
C ARG A 243 -13.47 -9.26 2.25
N GLU A 244 -14.31 -9.16 1.23
CA GLU A 244 -13.85 -9.00 -0.16
C GLU A 244 -13.02 -7.73 -0.36
N GLN A 245 -13.38 -6.60 0.28
CA GLN A 245 -12.60 -5.37 0.18
C GLN A 245 -11.33 -5.40 1.05
N LEU A 246 -11.35 -6.10 2.18
CA LEU A 246 -10.20 -6.21 3.08
C LEU A 246 -9.10 -7.11 2.52
N ALA A 247 -9.48 -8.09 1.70
CA ALA A 247 -8.54 -9.00 1.09
C ALA A 247 -7.67 -8.33 0.02
N ASP A 248 -6.43 -8.79 -0.08
CA ASP A 248 -5.33 -8.09 -0.73
C ASP A 248 -4.76 -8.85 -1.93
N VAL A 249 -5.06 -10.14 -2.07
CA VAL A 249 -4.66 -10.96 -3.22
C VAL A 249 -5.81 -11.08 -4.21
N GLN A 250 -5.56 -10.60 -5.43
CA GLN A 250 -6.50 -10.70 -6.54
C GLN A 250 -5.91 -11.63 -7.59
N ILE A 251 -6.65 -12.65 -8.00
CA ILE A 251 -6.26 -13.57 -9.07
C ILE A 251 -7.31 -13.48 -10.17
N PHE A 252 -6.83 -13.19 -11.38
CA PHE A 252 -7.62 -13.32 -12.59
C PHE A 252 -7.30 -14.65 -13.25
N GLY A 253 -8.29 -15.22 -13.93
CA GLY A 253 -8.11 -16.44 -14.69
C GLY A 253 -9.04 -16.52 -15.89
N VAL A 254 -8.83 -17.54 -16.71
CA VAL A 254 -9.69 -17.83 -17.86
C VAL A 254 -10.09 -19.29 -17.85
N LEU A 255 -11.39 -19.58 -17.96
CA LEU A 255 -11.92 -20.93 -18.07
C LEU A 255 -11.67 -21.50 -19.48
N GLY A 256 -11.78 -22.83 -19.61
CA GLY A 256 -11.62 -23.51 -20.90
C GLY A 256 -12.64 -23.09 -21.97
N ASP A 257 -13.77 -22.51 -21.57
CA ASP A 257 -14.78 -21.92 -22.47
C ASP A 257 -14.52 -20.44 -22.81
N GLY A 258 -13.41 -19.87 -22.32
CA GLY A 258 -13.00 -18.50 -22.59
C GLY A 258 -13.61 -17.43 -21.70
N ARG A 259 -14.41 -17.78 -20.67
CA ARG A 259 -14.92 -16.80 -19.69
C ARG A 259 -13.85 -16.37 -18.70
N LEU A 260 -13.85 -15.07 -18.36
CA LEU A 260 -12.94 -14.48 -17.38
C LEU A 260 -13.41 -14.82 -15.97
N THR A 261 -12.47 -15.11 -15.07
CA THR A 261 -12.74 -15.29 -13.64
C THR A 261 -11.97 -14.26 -12.82
N TYR A 262 -12.54 -13.88 -11.68
CA TYR A 262 -11.94 -13.01 -10.69
C TYR A 262 -12.13 -13.62 -9.31
N SER A 263 -11.03 -13.83 -8.61
CA SER A 263 -11.02 -14.41 -7.28
C SER A 263 -10.22 -13.53 -6.32
N VAL A 264 -10.71 -13.39 -5.09
CA VAL A 264 -10.08 -12.59 -4.05
C VAL A 264 -9.74 -13.48 -2.87
N ILE A 265 -8.49 -13.43 -2.43
CA ILE A 265 -7.96 -14.25 -1.35
C ILE A 265 -7.42 -13.33 -0.27
N ASP A 266 -7.75 -13.65 0.97
CA ASP A 266 -7.17 -13.04 2.16
C ASP A 266 -5.78 -13.64 2.38
N SER A 267 -4.72 -12.82 2.29
CA SER A 267 -3.34 -13.33 2.38
C SER A 267 -3.01 -14.02 3.71
N GLU A 268 -3.53 -13.50 4.81
CA GLU A 268 -3.28 -13.98 6.17
C GLU A 268 -3.94 -15.34 6.40
N THR A 269 -5.25 -15.42 6.15
CA THR A 269 -6.05 -16.62 6.43
C THR A 269 -6.04 -17.63 5.28
N GLY A 270 -5.79 -17.19 4.05
CA GLY A 270 -5.93 -18.02 2.85
C GLY A 270 -7.39 -18.17 2.38
N ASP A 271 -8.34 -17.57 3.07
CA ASP A 271 -9.75 -17.67 2.76
C ASP A 271 -10.07 -17.07 1.38
N LEU A 272 -10.80 -17.82 0.57
CA LEU A 272 -11.43 -17.30 -0.64
C LEU A 272 -12.59 -16.37 -0.24
N ARG A 273 -12.43 -15.07 -0.49
CA ARG A 273 -13.41 -14.03 -0.14
C ARG A 273 -14.39 -13.74 -1.26
N ALA A 274 -13.95 -13.85 -2.51
CA ALA A 274 -14.80 -13.71 -3.67
C ALA A 274 -14.34 -14.65 -4.77
N ASP A 275 -15.32 -15.14 -5.52
CA ASP A 275 -15.11 -15.82 -6.79
C ASP A 275 -16.23 -15.41 -7.73
N ARG A 276 -15.88 -14.99 -8.94
CA ARG A 276 -16.80 -14.44 -9.95
C ARG A 276 -16.39 -14.95 -11.31
N THR A 277 -17.38 -15.23 -12.14
CA THR A 277 -17.19 -15.61 -13.54
C THR A 277 -18.00 -14.67 -14.43
N SER A 278 -17.40 -14.19 -15.51
CA SER A 278 -18.09 -13.33 -16.46
C SER A 278 -19.22 -14.08 -17.15
N ALA A 279 -20.29 -13.37 -17.53
CA ALA A 279 -21.39 -13.98 -18.27
C ALA A 279 -21.00 -14.34 -19.71
N VAL A 280 -20.07 -13.58 -20.30
CA VAL A 280 -19.61 -13.72 -21.69
C VAL A 280 -18.15 -14.18 -21.74
N ALA A 281 -17.79 -14.87 -22.83
CA ALA A 281 -16.42 -15.26 -23.13
C ALA A 281 -15.63 -14.09 -23.76
N LEU A 282 -14.29 -14.17 -23.73
CA LEU A 282 -13.38 -13.13 -24.26
C LEU A 282 -13.54 -12.84 -25.75
N GLY A 283 -14.15 -13.77 -26.51
CA GLY A 283 -14.31 -13.64 -27.97
C GLY A 283 -13.08 -14.04 -28.78
N PHE A 284 -12.03 -14.55 -28.13
CA PHE A 284 -10.83 -15.13 -28.75
C PHE A 284 -10.30 -16.29 -27.90
N ALA A 285 -9.49 -17.17 -28.50
CA ALA A 285 -8.88 -18.30 -27.80
C ALA A 285 -7.62 -17.84 -27.04
N PRO A 286 -7.65 -17.79 -25.70
CA PRO A 286 -6.56 -17.24 -24.90
C PRO A 286 -5.38 -18.21 -24.84
N LYS A 287 -4.14 -17.68 -24.83
CA LYS A 287 -2.90 -18.46 -24.82
C LYS A 287 -2.01 -18.17 -23.62
N ALA A 288 -1.84 -16.90 -23.24
CA ALA A 288 -1.07 -16.50 -22.06
C ALA A 288 -1.68 -15.23 -21.46
N MET A 289 -1.51 -15.00 -20.15
CA MET A 289 -2.07 -13.82 -19.48
C MET A 289 -1.10 -13.20 -18.46
N ALA A 290 -1.14 -11.88 -18.33
CA ALA A 290 -0.45 -11.11 -17.28
C ALA A 290 -1.36 -9.99 -16.79
N THR A 291 -1.59 -9.94 -15.48
CA THR A 291 -2.35 -8.87 -14.83
C THR A 291 -1.43 -7.69 -14.57
N LEU A 292 -1.80 -6.49 -15.02
CA LEU A 292 -0.99 -5.28 -14.83
C LEU A 292 -1.30 -4.58 -13.51
N ASN A 293 -2.58 -4.46 -13.18
CA ASN A 293 -3.07 -3.73 -12.02
C ASN A 293 -4.49 -4.23 -11.66
N ALA A 294 -5.25 -3.45 -10.89
CA ALA A 294 -6.59 -3.83 -10.45
C ALA A 294 -7.52 -4.18 -11.61
N ASP A 295 -7.55 -3.37 -12.67
CA ASP A 295 -8.59 -3.45 -13.70
C ASP A 295 -8.04 -3.77 -15.10
N THR A 296 -6.74 -3.97 -15.25
CA THR A 296 -6.09 -4.12 -16.56
C THR A 296 -5.33 -5.45 -16.66
N ILE A 297 -5.67 -6.25 -17.68
CA ILE A 297 -5.06 -7.55 -17.95
C ILE A 297 -4.58 -7.59 -19.40
N LEU A 298 -3.38 -8.11 -19.65
CA LEU A 298 -2.90 -8.44 -20.99
C LEU A 298 -3.12 -9.92 -21.25
N ILE A 299 -3.75 -10.25 -22.38
CA ILE A 299 -3.99 -11.63 -22.81
C ILE A 299 -3.54 -11.78 -24.26
N THR A 300 -2.72 -12.79 -24.55
CA THR A 300 -2.41 -13.18 -25.93
C THR A 300 -3.39 -14.23 -26.41
N ASP A 301 -3.71 -14.22 -27.71
CA ASP A 301 -4.49 -15.28 -28.34
C ASP A 301 -3.59 -16.32 -29.02
N THR A 302 -4.19 -17.44 -29.44
CA THR A 302 -3.48 -18.48 -30.20
C THR A 302 -3.06 -18.03 -31.60
N GLY A 303 -3.66 -16.97 -32.15
CA GLY A 303 -3.30 -16.36 -33.43
C GLY A 303 -2.08 -15.40 -33.35
N GLY A 304 -1.59 -15.11 -32.14
CA GLY A 304 -0.47 -14.21 -31.90
C GLY A 304 -0.82 -12.74 -31.80
N SER A 305 -2.09 -12.39 -31.57
CA SER A 305 -2.49 -11.03 -31.16
C SER A 305 -2.41 -10.89 -29.63
N MET A 306 -2.15 -9.67 -29.17
CA MET A 306 -2.25 -9.29 -27.76
C MET A 306 -3.43 -8.33 -27.56
N TYR A 307 -4.21 -8.59 -26.53
CA TYR A 307 -5.37 -7.80 -26.13
C TYR A 307 -5.17 -7.24 -24.73
N ARG A 308 -5.64 -6.02 -24.51
CA ARG A 308 -5.94 -5.46 -23.19
C ARG A 308 -7.38 -5.82 -22.85
N VAL A 309 -7.59 -6.37 -21.67
CA VAL A 309 -8.90 -6.58 -21.07
C VAL A 309 -9.04 -5.58 -19.93
N ASP A 310 -10.02 -4.69 -20.02
CA ASP A 310 -10.35 -3.70 -19.00
C ASP A 310 -11.56 -4.19 -18.21
N VAL A 311 -11.38 -4.51 -16.93
CA VAL A 311 -12.47 -4.90 -16.03
C VAL A 311 -13.30 -3.65 -15.71
N THR A 312 -14.58 -3.67 -16.07
CA THR A 312 -15.51 -2.54 -15.88
C THR A 312 -16.43 -2.71 -14.68
N GLY A 313 -16.49 -3.92 -14.11
CA GLY A 313 -17.22 -4.22 -12.88
C GLY A 313 -16.84 -5.61 -12.37
N TYR A 314 -16.86 -5.80 -11.06
CA TYR A 314 -16.54 -7.09 -10.42
C TYR A 314 -17.78 -7.90 -10.04
N ASP A 315 -18.92 -7.23 -9.84
CA ASP A 315 -20.20 -7.86 -9.51
C ASP A 315 -21.37 -7.12 -10.19
N PRO A 316 -21.87 -7.61 -11.33
CA PRO A 316 -21.37 -8.75 -12.09
C PRO A 316 -19.98 -8.50 -12.69
N LEU A 317 -19.19 -9.57 -12.90
CA LEU A 317 -17.89 -9.47 -13.56
C LEU A 317 -18.08 -9.11 -15.04
N THR A 318 -17.70 -7.88 -15.40
CA THR A 318 -17.84 -7.30 -16.74
C THR A 318 -16.53 -6.68 -17.18
N TYR A 319 -16.30 -6.66 -18.49
CA TYR A 319 -15.07 -6.14 -19.07
C TYR A 319 -15.26 -5.68 -20.52
N THR A 320 -14.29 -4.93 -21.03
CA THR A 320 -14.10 -4.65 -22.46
C THR A 320 -12.76 -5.18 -22.95
N THR A 321 -12.63 -5.41 -24.25
CA THR A 321 -11.40 -5.93 -24.88
C THR A 321 -10.90 -4.97 -25.95
N THR A 322 -9.62 -4.62 -25.93
CA THR A 322 -8.95 -3.80 -26.94
C THR A 322 -7.76 -4.56 -27.52
N ARG A 323 -7.68 -4.75 -28.84
CA ARG A 323 -6.49 -5.35 -29.47
C ARG A 323 -5.35 -4.32 -29.49
N ILE A 324 -4.19 -4.68 -28.95
CA ILE A 324 -3.03 -3.79 -28.82
C ILE A 324 -2.03 -3.99 -29.95
N THR A 325 -1.66 -5.25 -30.23
CA THR A 325 -0.58 -5.57 -31.18
C THR A 325 -0.64 -7.03 -31.65
N SER A 326 0.28 -7.45 -32.53
CA SER A 326 0.45 -8.80 -33.06
C SER A 326 1.89 -9.31 -32.94
N GLY A 327 2.18 -10.54 -33.38
CA GLY A 327 3.51 -11.14 -33.34
C GLY A 327 3.83 -11.91 -32.06
N TRP A 328 2.81 -12.25 -31.27
CA TRP A 328 2.95 -12.94 -29.99
C TRP A 328 2.76 -14.46 -30.07
N SER A 329 2.61 -15.02 -31.27
CA SER A 329 2.37 -16.46 -31.46
C SER A 329 3.46 -17.37 -30.88
N PRO A 330 4.76 -17.01 -30.80
CA PRO A 330 5.77 -17.89 -30.22
C PRO A 330 5.72 -17.98 -28.68
N TYR A 331 5.03 -17.06 -28.01
CA TYR A 331 5.09 -16.93 -26.55
C TYR A 331 3.85 -17.54 -25.90
N ASP A 332 4.06 -18.45 -24.97
CA ASP A 332 3.03 -19.21 -24.24
C ASP A 332 2.99 -18.88 -22.74
N ARG A 333 3.95 -18.08 -22.27
CA ARG A 333 4.15 -17.71 -20.87
C ARG A 333 4.47 -16.23 -20.82
N ILE A 334 3.66 -15.46 -20.09
CA ILE A 334 3.89 -14.03 -19.83
C ILE A 334 3.64 -13.71 -18.36
N THR A 335 4.37 -12.76 -17.79
CA THR A 335 4.12 -12.22 -16.43
C THR A 335 4.54 -10.77 -16.35
N TYR A 336 3.88 -9.99 -15.51
CA TYR A 336 4.23 -8.60 -15.22
C TYR A 336 4.75 -8.49 -13.79
N ASP A 337 5.80 -7.68 -13.57
CA ASP A 337 6.43 -7.58 -12.26
C ASP A 337 5.81 -6.56 -11.32
N GLY A 338 4.92 -5.71 -11.81
CA GLY A 338 4.35 -4.60 -11.03
C GLY A 338 5.20 -3.32 -11.04
N TYR A 339 6.38 -3.35 -11.68
CA TYR A 339 7.38 -2.27 -11.69
C TYR A 339 7.77 -1.85 -13.11
N GLY A 340 6.89 -2.13 -14.08
CA GLY A 340 7.06 -1.73 -15.47
C GLY A 340 7.67 -2.80 -16.37
N SER A 341 8.04 -4.00 -15.88
CA SER A 341 8.60 -5.04 -16.75
C SER A 341 7.59 -6.15 -17.05
N LEU A 342 7.33 -6.37 -18.33
CA LEU A 342 6.63 -7.54 -18.85
C LEU A 342 7.65 -8.57 -19.33
N TYR A 343 7.66 -9.74 -18.71
CA TYR A 343 8.52 -10.88 -19.05
C TYR A 343 7.74 -11.94 -19.81
N TYR A 344 8.39 -12.58 -20.78
CA TYR A 344 7.75 -13.61 -21.59
C TYR A 344 8.76 -14.60 -22.16
N ILE A 345 8.35 -15.86 -22.27
CA ILE A 345 9.20 -16.97 -22.74
C ILE A 345 8.71 -17.46 -24.09
N ASN A 346 9.64 -17.67 -25.02
CA ASN A 346 9.35 -18.36 -26.28
C ASN A 346 9.25 -19.87 -26.04
N GLY A 347 8.10 -20.44 -26.38
CA GLY A 347 7.78 -21.84 -26.10
C GLY A 347 8.69 -22.85 -26.81
N SER A 348 9.29 -22.47 -27.93
CA SER A 348 10.15 -23.35 -28.72
C SER A 348 11.64 -23.20 -28.41
N THR A 349 12.09 -21.99 -28.07
CA THR A 349 13.53 -21.71 -27.87
C THR A 349 13.94 -21.60 -26.40
N ASN A 350 12.98 -21.53 -25.46
CA ASN A 350 13.23 -21.23 -24.05
C ASN A 350 14.05 -19.94 -23.85
N GLN A 351 13.91 -19.00 -24.78
CA GLN A 351 14.45 -17.65 -24.63
C GLN A 351 13.51 -16.81 -23.79
N LEU A 352 14.06 -16.14 -22.78
CA LEU A 352 13.37 -15.13 -22.00
C LEU A 352 13.55 -13.77 -22.65
N TYR A 353 12.46 -13.03 -22.71
CA TYR A 353 12.40 -11.68 -23.22
C TYR A 353 11.77 -10.75 -22.19
N ARG A 354 12.07 -9.46 -22.35
CA ARG A 354 11.48 -8.37 -21.57
C ARG A 354 10.94 -7.27 -22.51
N ARG A 355 9.87 -6.61 -22.07
CA ARG A 355 9.44 -5.29 -22.55
C ARG A 355 9.13 -4.40 -21.35
N THR A 356 9.30 -3.10 -21.53
CA THR A 356 8.85 -2.11 -20.56
C THR A 356 7.41 -1.71 -20.89
N VAL A 357 6.53 -1.69 -19.89
CA VAL A 357 5.15 -1.21 -19.97
C VAL A 357 5.16 0.26 -19.57
N THR A 358 4.77 1.15 -20.47
CA THR A 358 4.91 2.60 -20.28
C THR A 358 3.59 3.29 -19.89
N ARG A 359 2.46 2.56 -19.90
CA ARG A 359 1.16 3.05 -19.46
C ARG A 359 0.42 2.03 -18.61
N ALA A 360 -0.35 2.52 -17.64
CA ALA A 360 -1.22 1.67 -16.83
C ALA A 360 -2.28 0.93 -17.68
N LYS A 361 -2.74 1.53 -18.78
CA LYS A 361 -3.64 0.94 -19.77
C LYS A 361 -3.03 1.01 -21.18
N PRO A 362 -2.16 0.07 -21.57
CA PRO A 362 -1.55 0.05 -22.90
C PRO A 362 -2.62 0.01 -24.00
N ALA A 363 -2.55 0.91 -24.98
CA ALA A 363 -3.54 1.05 -26.06
C ALA A 363 -2.95 0.68 -27.44
N SER A 364 -1.64 0.75 -27.60
CA SER A 364 -0.94 0.36 -28.84
C SER A 364 0.36 -0.39 -28.55
N ALA A 365 1.01 -0.87 -29.61
CA ALA A 365 2.34 -1.47 -29.53
C ALA A 365 3.38 -0.51 -28.94
N ASP A 366 3.22 0.81 -29.05
CA ASP A 366 4.18 1.80 -28.55
C ASP A 366 4.18 1.89 -27.01
N ASP A 367 3.10 1.45 -26.38
CA ASP A 367 3.00 1.37 -24.92
C ASP A 367 3.74 0.14 -24.34
N LEU A 368 4.28 -0.72 -25.23
CA LEU A 368 5.12 -1.87 -24.93
C LEU A 368 6.43 -1.76 -25.71
N THR A 369 7.53 -1.46 -25.02
CA THR A 369 8.81 -1.14 -25.70
C THR A 369 9.32 -2.25 -26.63
N ARG A 370 10.39 -1.92 -27.38
CA ARG A 370 11.15 -2.89 -28.16
C ARG A 370 11.53 -4.10 -27.30
N THR A 371 11.44 -5.28 -27.89
CA THR A 371 11.84 -6.53 -27.26
C THR A 371 13.33 -6.52 -26.91
N THR A 372 13.65 -6.77 -25.63
CA THR A 372 15.00 -7.11 -25.16
C THR A 372 15.07 -8.61 -24.94
N VAL A 373 16.09 -9.27 -25.51
CA VAL A 373 16.39 -10.67 -25.20
C VAL A 373 17.22 -10.70 -23.92
N ILE A 374 16.80 -11.50 -22.93
CA ILE A 374 17.56 -11.67 -21.69
C ILE A 374 18.60 -12.78 -21.88
N ASP A 375 18.16 -14.02 -22.10
CA ASP A 375 19.03 -15.17 -22.40
C ASP A 375 18.17 -16.39 -22.81
N THR A 376 18.83 -17.52 -23.08
CA THR A 376 18.27 -18.86 -23.30
C THR A 376 18.25 -19.69 -22.00
N GLY A 377 17.58 -20.85 -22.01
CA GLY A 377 17.62 -21.82 -20.91
C GLY A 377 16.49 -21.72 -19.88
N PHE A 378 15.53 -20.81 -20.08
CA PHE A 378 14.37 -20.62 -19.22
C PHE A 378 13.27 -21.63 -19.55
N SER A 379 13.39 -22.83 -18.96
CA SER A 379 12.54 -24.00 -19.28
C SER A 379 11.34 -24.19 -18.35
N GLN A 380 11.01 -23.20 -17.51
CA GLN A 380 9.93 -23.33 -16.51
C GLN A 380 8.57 -23.49 -17.19
N LYS A 381 7.78 -24.50 -16.79
CA LYS A 381 6.40 -24.72 -17.27
C LYS A 381 5.45 -23.57 -16.93
N THR A 382 5.69 -22.93 -15.80
CA THR A 382 4.90 -21.80 -15.30
C THR A 382 5.78 -20.57 -15.21
N ILE A 383 5.18 -19.38 -15.28
CA ILE A 383 5.90 -18.12 -15.03
C ILE A 383 5.05 -17.21 -14.17
N THR A 384 5.66 -16.60 -13.16
CA THR A 384 5.10 -15.50 -12.39
C THR A 384 6.22 -14.58 -11.92
N SER A 385 5.88 -13.43 -11.37
CA SER A 385 6.85 -12.46 -10.86
C SER A 385 6.57 -12.16 -9.40
N PRO A 386 7.47 -12.57 -8.47
CA PRO A 386 7.30 -12.28 -7.05
C PRO A 386 7.75 -10.86 -6.64
N GLY A 387 8.32 -10.10 -7.57
CA GLY A 387 8.76 -8.72 -7.33
C GLY A 387 9.54 -8.17 -8.52
N ALA A 388 10.01 -6.93 -8.41
CA ALA A 388 10.71 -6.23 -9.48
C ALA A 388 11.87 -7.05 -10.06
N GLY A 389 11.84 -7.29 -11.37
CA GLY A 389 12.90 -8.02 -12.07
C GLY A 389 13.17 -9.42 -11.54
N ARG A 390 12.19 -10.08 -10.91
CA ARG A 390 12.25 -11.48 -10.50
C ARG A 390 11.26 -12.32 -11.26
N ILE A 391 11.66 -13.54 -11.58
CA ILE A 391 10.81 -14.50 -12.27
C ILE A 391 10.87 -15.80 -11.48
N LEU A 392 9.71 -16.40 -11.26
CA LEU A 392 9.56 -17.66 -10.54
C LEU A 392 8.71 -18.61 -11.38
N GLY A 393 9.03 -19.90 -11.34
CA GLY A 393 8.33 -20.89 -12.14
C GLY A 393 8.72 -22.32 -11.78
N THR A 394 7.85 -23.27 -12.13
CA THR A 394 8.08 -24.70 -11.88
C THR A 394 8.74 -25.36 -13.08
N ALA A 395 9.61 -26.33 -12.84
CA ALA A 395 10.24 -27.15 -13.88
C ALA A 395 9.57 -28.53 -14.01
N SER A 396 9.82 -29.21 -15.12
CA SER A 396 9.26 -30.56 -15.35
C SER A 396 9.78 -31.64 -14.44
N ASP A 397 11.01 -31.48 -13.96
CA ASP A 397 11.67 -32.34 -12.98
C ASP A 397 11.23 -32.06 -11.53
N GLY A 398 10.31 -31.11 -11.32
CA GLY A 398 9.75 -30.80 -10.02
C GLY A 398 10.52 -29.78 -9.19
N ARG A 399 11.46 -29.05 -9.80
CA ARG A 399 12.09 -27.89 -9.16
C ARG A 399 11.18 -26.67 -9.15
N LEU A 400 11.32 -25.84 -8.12
CA LEU A 400 10.87 -24.45 -8.12
C LEU A 400 12.06 -23.56 -8.45
N LEU A 401 12.05 -22.94 -9.63
CA LEU A 401 13.13 -22.11 -10.13
C LEU A 401 12.82 -20.63 -9.89
N SER A 402 13.83 -19.88 -9.47
CA SER A 402 13.79 -18.43 -9.32
C SER A 402 14.96 -17.81 -10.06
N TYR A 403 14.68 -16.69 -10.72
CA TYR A 403 15.63 -15.93 -11.52
C TYR A 403 15.53 -14.46 -11.16
N ARG A 404 16.67 -13.79 -11.09
CA ARG A 404 16.78 -12.34 -10.91
C ARG A 404 17.46 -11.73 -12.12
N ILE A 405 16.85 -10.70 -12.69
CA ILE A 405 17.30 -10.03 -13.92
C ILE A 405 17.94 -8.67 -13.59
N TYR A 406 19.27 -8.61 -13.54
CA TYR A 406 20.02 -7.39 -13.21
C TYR A 406 20.34 -6.52 -14.43
N GLY A 407 20.34 -7.15 -15.60
CA GLY A 407 21.00 -6.64 -16.81
C GLY A 407 22.47 -6.95 -16.87
N ASN A 408 23.07 -6.77 -18.04
CA ASN A 408 24.48 -7.08 -18.30
C ASN A 408 25.35 -6.55 -17.15
N ASP A 409 26.02 -7.48 -16.47
CA ASP A 409 27.00 -7.18 -15.44
C ASP A 409 28.41 -7.49 -15.96
N SER A 410 29.41 -7.19 -15.13
CA SER A 410 30.82 -7.43 -15.46
C SER A 410 31.19 -8.91 -15.69
N THR A 411 30.28 -9.86 -15.40
CA THR A 411 30.46 -11.31 -15.61
C THR A 411 29.94 -11.78 -16.97
N GLY A 412 29.22 -10.92 -17.72
CA GLY A 412 28.67 -11.21 -19.04
C GLY A 412 27.32 -11.92 -19.03
N THR A 413 26.77 -12.27 -17.85
CA THR A 413 25.42 -12.83 -17.70
C THR A 413 24.51 -11.85 -16.99
N GLY A 414 23.51 -11.31 -17.69
CA GLY A 414 22.62 -10.26 -17.16
C GLY A 414 21.58 -10.71 -16.13
N TRP A 415 21.74 -11.91 -15.55
CA TRP A 415 20.80 -12.53 -14.64
C TRP A 415 21.50 -13.54 -13.72
N SER A 416 20.89 -13.84 -12.57
CA SER A 416 21.25 -15.01 -11.75
C SER A 416 20.02 -15.88 -11.55
N GLY A 417 20.21 -17.18 -11.34
CA GLY A 417 19.11 -18.10 -11.10
C GLY A 417 19.51 -19.27 -10.22
N GLY A 418 18.51 -19.88 -9.61
CA GLY A 418 18.67 -21.02 -8.71
C GLY A 418 17.35 -21.75 -8.49
N ALA A 419 17.45 -22.92 -7.86
CA ALA A 419 16.26 -23.64 -7.39
C ALA A 419 15.97 -23.24 -5.96
N LEU A 420 14.80 -22.64 -5.70
CA LEU A 420 14.27 -22.44 -4.34
C LEU A 420 13.89 -23.78 -3.72
N ALA A 421 13.43 -24.74 -4.55
CA ALA A 421 13.22 -26.12 -4.15
C ALA A 421 13.71 -27.07 -5.24
N THR A 422 14.36 -28.16 -4.86
CA THR A 422 14.94 -29.13 -5.80
C THR A 422 13.96 -30.22 -6.23
N THR A 423 12.86 -30.42 -5.50
CA THR A 423 11.79 -31.40 -5.79
C THR A 423 10.46 -30.90 -5.21
N GLY A 424 9.35 -31.63 -5.44
CA GLY A 424 8.03 -31.35 -4.84
C GLY A 424 7.12 -30.43 -5.63
N TRP A 425 7.63 -29.80 -6.71
CA TRP A 425 6.89 -28.84 -7.54
C TRP A 425 6.52 -29.37 -8.93
N ALA A 426 6.49 -30.69 -9.11
CA ALA A 426 6.12 -31.31 -10.40
C ALA A 426 4.60 -31.33 -10.64
N GLY A 427 3.81 -31.36 -9.56
CA GLY A 427 2.35 -31.47 -9.58
C GLY A 427 1.58 -30.17 -9.91
N PRO A 428 2.03 -28.99 -9.44
CA PRO A 428 1.40 -27.73 -9.84
C PRO A 428 1.39 -27.52 -11.36
N THR A 429 0.23 -27.14 -11.88
CA THR A 429 0.03 -26.72 -13.27
C THR A 429 0.17 -25.23 -13.46
N HIS A 430 -0.05 -24.45 -12.39
CA HIS A 430 0.16 -23.02 -12.35
C HIS A 430 0.81 -22.65 -11.01
N VAL A 431 1.66 -21.63 -11.04
CA VAL A 431 2.12 -20.93 -9.85
C VAL A 431 1.97 -19.45 -10.13
N VAL A 432 1.28 -18.74 -9.24
CA VAL A 432 1.07 -17.29 -9.34
C VAL A 432 1.49 -16.62 -8.04
N SER A 433 1.94 -15.38 -8.15
CA SER A 433 2.41 -14.59 -7.02
C SER A 433 1.93 -13.15 -7.19
N PRO A 434 1.21 -12.58 -6.21
CA PRO A 434 1.02 -11.13 -6.15
C PRO A 434 2.31 -10.41 -5.71
N GLY A 435 3.28 -11.14 -5.17
CA GLY A 435 4.54 -10.61 -4.64
C GLY A 435 4.58 -10.68 -3.12
N GLY A 436 5.61 -10.08 -2.52
CA GLY A 436 5.76 -10.03 -1.06
C GLY A 436 5.95 -11.37 -0.37
N GLY A 437 6.35 -12.40 -1.13
CA GLY A 437 6.63 -13.74 -0.59
C GLY A 437 5.43 -14.70 -0.67
N LEU A 438 4.29 -14.28 -1.20
CA LEU A 438 3.13 -15.17 -1.33
C LEU A 438 3.15 -15.92 -2.66
N TYR A 439 3.03 -17.25 -2.59
CA TYR A 439 2.88 -18.09 -3.78
C TYR A 439 1.62 -18.93 -3.68
N TYR A 440 0.89 -19.03 -4.80
CA TYR A 440 -0.29 -19.86 -4.92
C TYR A 440 -0.08 -20.87 -6.05
N ALA A 441 -0.21 -22.16 -5.73
CA ALA A 441 0.06 -23.26 -6.66
C ALA A 441 -1.22 -24.05 -6.95
N ARG A 442 -1.67 -24.04 -8.21
CA ARG A 442 -2.86 -24.77 -8.64
C ARG A 442 -2.46 -26.14 -9.18
N THR A 443 -2.99 -27.21 -8.58
CA THR A 443 -2.76 -28.59 -9.02
C THR A 443 -3.73 -29.01 -10.14
N SER A 444 -3.45 -30.13 -10.81
CA SER A 444 -4.31 -30.65 -11.88
C SER A 444 -5.73 -31.02 -11.41
N THR A 445 -5.93 -31.29 -10.12
CA THR A 445 -7.24 -31.63 -9.52
C THR A 445 -8.11 -30.41 -9.23
N GLY A 446 -7.59 -29.20 -9.46
CA GLY A 446 -8.28 -27.95 -9.15
C GLY A 446 -8.16 -27.51 -7.68
N ARG A 447 -7.25 -28.12 -6.91
CA ARG A 447 -6.83 -27.61 -5.60
C ARG A 447 -5.90 -26.42 -5.76
N LEU A 448 -6.05 -25.38 -4.92
CA LEU A 448 -5.16 -24.22 -4.86
C LEU A 448 -4.45 -24.14 -3.50
N ASP A 449 -3.13 -24.35 -3.55
CA ASP A 449 -2.26 -24.35 -2.37
C ASP A 449 -1.63 -22.99 -2.15
N ARG A 450 -1.37 -22.65 -0.88
CA ARG A 450 -0.69 -21.40 -0.50
C ARG A 450 0.65 -21.68 0.17
N TYR A 451 1.60 -20.80 -0.11
CA TYR A 451 2.97 -20.82 0.41
C TYR A 451 3.41 -19.40 0.75
N ARG A 452 4.35 -19.31 1.69
CA ARG A 452 4.95 -18.05 2.14
C ARG A 452 6.46 -18.18 2.18
N ASP A 453 7.13 -17.30 1.47
CA ASP A 453 8.56 -17.04 1.56
C ASP A 453 8.77 -15.81 2.43
N ALA A 454 9.47 -15.95 3.56
CA ALA A 454 9.67 -14.83 4.48
C ALA A 454 10.60 -13.75 3.89
N ASN A 455 11.51 -14.14 3.01
CA ASN A 455 12.48 -13.28 2.36
C ASN A 455 12.66 -13.67 0.87
N PRO A 456 11.67 -13.35 0.00
CA PRO A 456 11.68 -13.74 -1.41
C PRO A 456 12.79 -13.09 -2.24
N LEU A 457 13.62 -12.25 -1.62
CA LEU A 457 14.67 -11.48 -2.24
C LEU A 457 16.07 -12.08 -2.09
N ASP A 458 16.29 -13.04 -1.19
CA ASP A 458 17.61 -13.62 -0.97
C ASP A 458 17.99 -14.76 -1.95
N GLY A 459 17.02 -15.25 -2.73
CA GLY A 459 17.25 -16.34 -3.68
C GLY A 459 17.38 -17.72 -3.03
N SER A 460 16.99 -17.85 -1.76
CA SER A 460 16.89 -19.10 -1.01
C SER A 460 15.43 -19.54 -0.91
N GLY A 461 15.18 -20.84 -0.82
CA GLY A 461 13.86 -21.37 -0.46
C GLY A 461 13.80 -21.91 0.97
N ALA A 462 14.81 -21.64 1.79
CA ALA A 462 14.95 -22.19 3.14
C ALA A 462 13.85 -21.72 4.11
N ASP A 463 13.25 -20.58 3.83
CA ASP A 463 12.19 -19.91 4.58
C ASP A 463 10.84 -19.95 3.83
N ILE A 464 10.70 -20.84 2.84
CA ILE A 464 9.41 -21.16 2.24
C ILE A 464 8.63 -22.10 3.14
N GLN A 465 7.56 -21.57 3.71
CA GLN A 465 6.53 -22.30 4.45
C GLN A 465 5.39 -22.71 3.52
N SER A 466 4.84 -23.90 3.75
CA SER A 466 3.62 -24.39 3.07
C SER A 466 2.48 -24.58 4.07
N PHE A 467 1.23 -24.48 3.59
CA PHE A 467 0.02 -24.62 4.41
C PHE A 467 -0.86 -25.77 3.90
N PRO A 468 -0.39 -27.03 3.93
CA PRO A 468 -1.09 -28.13 3.27
C PRO A 468 -2.42 -28.52 3.94
N ALA A 469 -2.60 -28.25 5.23
CA ALA A 469 -3.86 -28.49 5.93
C ALA A 469 -4.88 -27.36 5.72
N ASP A 470 -4.45 -26.24 5.16
CA ASP A 470 -5.24 -25.02 5.00
C ASP A 470 -5.01 -24.38 3.62
N PRO A 471 -5.37 -25.10 2.54
CA PRO A 471 -5.32 -24.56 1.18
C PRO A 471 -6.41 -23.51 0.98
N VAL A 472 -6.25 -22.64 -0.02
CA VAL A 472 -7.29 -21.67 -0.40
C VAL A 472 -8.58 -22.38 -0.81
N SER A 473 -8.44 -23.49 -1.54
CA SER A 473 -9.54 -24.40 -1.84
C SER A 473 -9.02 -25.79 -2.17
N THR A 474 -9.82 -26.81 -1.87
CA THR A 474 -9.54 -28.22 -2.20
C THR A 474 -9.94 -28.59 -3.63
N SER A 475 -10.77 -27.77 -4.30
CA SER A 475 -11.25 -28.01 -5.68
C SER A 475 -11.77 -26.71 -6.32
N GLY A 476 -12.27 -26.78 -7.57
CA GLY A 476 -12.96 -25.66 -8.23
C GLY A 476 -12.07 -24.72 -9.05
N TRP A 477 -10.74 -24.77 -8.87
CA TRP A 477 -9.81 -23.98 -9.69
C TRP A 477 -9.56 -24.67 -11.03
N ASN A 478 -10.46 -24.47 -11.98
CA ASN A 478 -10.46 -25.14 -13.29
C ASN A 478 -10.01 -24.23 -14.45
N GLN A 479 -9.43 -23.08 -14.14
CA GLN A 479 -8.93 -22.13 -15.12
C GLN A 479 -7.75 -22.73 -15.92
N VAL A 480 -7.71 -22.44 -17.22
CA VAL A 480 -6.62 -22.80 -18.13
C VAL A 480 -5.48 -21.79 -18.12
N LEU A 481 -5.76 -20.58 -17.62
CA LEU A 481 -4.78 -19.52 -17.38
C LEU A 481 -5.06 -18.88 -16.03
N LEU A 482 -4.01 -18.51 -15.32
CA LEU A 482 -4.08 -17.77 -14.05
C LEU A 482 -3.00 -16.69 -14.03
N SER A 483 -3.34 -15.52 -13.50
CA SER A 483 -2.40 -14.46 -13.18
C SER A 483 -2.86 -13.69 -11.94
N ALA A 484 -1.96 -13.53 -10.98
CA ALA A 484 -2.19 -12.68 -9.83
C ALA A 484 -1.95 -11.21 -10.21
N ARG A 485 -2.74 -10.30 -9.63
CA ARG A 485 -2.41 -8.88 -9.66
C ARG A 485 -1.14 -8.66 -8.85
N PRO A 486 -0.08 -8.07 -9.43
CA PRO A 486 1.10 -7.74 -8.65
C PRO A 486 0.77 -6.64 -7.64
N TRP A 487 1.28 -6.78 -6.43
CA TRP A 487 1.38 -5.72 -5.46
C TRP A 487 2.41 -4.71 -5.96
N THR A 488 1.94 -3.74 -6.74
CA THR A 488 2.77 -2.67 -7.27
C THR A 488 3.43 -1.92 -6.12
N GLY A 489 4.77 -1.95 -6.07
CA GLY A 489 5.51 -1.10 -5.14
C GLY A 489 5.64 0.30 -5.72
N LEU A 490 5.31 1.30 -4.91
CA LEU A 490 5.62 2.69 -5.25
C LEU A 490 7.14 2.91 -5.23
N VAL A 491 7.64 3.79 -6.10
CA VAL A 491 9.00 4.30 -5.98
C VAL A 491 9.05 5.20 -4.76
N SER A 492 9.68 4.70 -3.71
CA SER A 492 9.84 5.40 -2.45
C SER A 492 11.10 6.26 -2.49
N VAL A 493 10.95 7.58 -2.40
CA VAL A 493 12.05 8.54 -2.37
C VAL A 493 12.04 9.27 -1.04
N PHE A 494 13.11 9.11 -0.27
CA PHE A 494 13.37 9.91 0.92
C PHE A 494 14.26 11.10 0.57
N GLY A 495 14.05 12.21 1.28
CA GLY A 495 14.88 13.39 1.14
C GLY A 495 15.16 14.06 2.48
N THR A 496 16.21 14.87 2.53
CA THR A 496 16.46 15.75 3.68
C THR A 496 16.41 17.21 3.28
N ARG A 497 15.56 17.97 3.96
CA ARG A 497 15.43 19.40 3.77
C ARG A 497 16.64 20.17 4.32
N PRO A 498 16.91 21.38 3.79
CA PRO A 498 17.93 22.27 4.35
C PRO A 498 17.70 22.62 5.84
N ASP A 499 16.45 22.56 6.31
CA ASP A 499 16.09 22.79 7.72
C ASP A 499 16.26 21.54 8.61
N GLY A 500 16.81 20.45 8.06
CA GLY A 500 17.07 19.21 8.78
C GLY A 500 15.87 18.28 8.94
N ARG A 501 14.70 18.59 8.37
CA ARG A 501 13.54 17.68 8.37
C ARG A 501 13.66 16.61 7.30
N LEU A 502 13.07 15.44 7.56
CA LEU A 502 12.97 14.34 6.61
C LEU A 502 11.73 14.55 5.73
N SER A 503 11.84 14.23 4.45
CA SER A 503 10.68 14.11 3.55
C SER A 503 10.59 12.71 2.97
N TYR A 504 9.36 12.35 2.56
CA TYR A 504 9.05 11.12 1.86
C TYR A 504 8.13 11.45 0.69
N THR A 505 8.43 10.91 -0.48
CA THR A 505 7.57 10.97 -1.66
C THR A 505 7.47 9.58 -2.28
N ALA A 506 6.24 9.13 -2.53
CA ALA A 506 5.97 7.89 -3.24
C ALA A 506 5.49 8.20 -4.66
N LEU A 507 6.14 7.61 -5.67
CA LEU A 507 5.79 7.78 -7.08
C LEU A 507 5.24 6.48 -7.68
N ASP A 508 4.29 6.61 -8.59
CA ASP A 508 3.85 5.51 -9.43
C ASP A 508 5.00 5.09 -10.39
N PRO A 509 5.39 3.81 -10.44
CA PRO A 509 6.51 3.35 -11.26
C PRO A 509 6.21 3.28 -12.76
N VAL A 510 4.95 3.49 -13.19
CA VAL A 510 4.53 3.51 -14.60
C VAL A 510 4.12 4.90 -15.06
N THR A 511 3.39 5.67 -14.25
CA THR A 511 2.97 7.04 -14.60
C THR A 511 3.85 8.15 -14.03
N GLY A 512 4.68 7.85 -13.01
CA GLY A 512 5.53 8.84 -12.37
C GLY A 512 4.76 9.83 -11.49
N GLU A 513 3.45 9.62 -11.33
CA GLU A 513 2.57 10.44 -10.52
C GLU A 513 2.94 10.37 -9.03
N LYS A 514 2.96 11.52 -8.35
CA LYS A 514 3.10 11.58 -6.89
C LYS A 514 1.85 11.02 -6.23
N ARG A 515 1.99 9.90 -5.52
CA ARG A 515 0.91 9.25 -4.76
C ARG A 515 0.84 9.72 -3.32
N ILE A 516 2.00 9.89 -2.68
CA ILE A 516 2.15 10.29 -1.28
C ILE A 516 3.26 11.34 -1.22
N ALA A 517 3.07 12.38 -0.41
CA ALA A 517 4.11 13.33 -0.07
C ALA A 517 3.95 13.74 1.40
N ALA A 518 5.00 13.53 2.20
CA ALA A 518 5.01 13.83 3.61
C ALA A 518 6.33 14.48 4.03
N VAL A 519 6.25 15.30 5.09
CA VAL A 519 7.40 15.96 5.71
C VAL A 519 7.27 15.77 7.21
N SER A 520 8.36 15.40 7.86
CA SER A 520 8.37 15.22 9.31
C SER A 520 8.15 16.55 10.02
N GLN A 521 7.58 16.51 11.22
CA GLN A 521 7.54 17.69 12.10
C GLN A 521 8.88 17.90 12.79
N GLN A 522 9.51 16.81 13.25
CA GLN A 522 10.82 16.81 13.88
C GLN A 522 11.96 16.92 12.85
N THR A 523 13.11 17.45 13.29
CA THR A 523 14.37 17.44 12.52
C THR A 523 15.20 16.19 12.86
N LEU A 524 16.22 15.91 12.06
CA LEU A 524 17.18 14.83 12.29
C LEU A 524 18.09 15.07 13.51
N GLY A 525 18.16 16.31 14.02
CA GLY A 525 19.06 16.68 15.12
C GLY A 525 20.52 16.90 14.70
N PHE A 526 20.85 16.79 13.41
CA PHE A 526 22.16 17.08 12.83
C PHE A 526 22.02 17.57 11.39
N THR A 527 23.07 18.18 10.83
CA THR A 527 23.09 18.61 9.42
C THR A 527 23.43 17.43 8.50
N PRO A 528 22.48 16.95 7.69
CA PRO A 528 22.72 15.81 6.79
C PRO A 528 23.64 16.20 5.63
N LYS A 529 24.50 15.27 5.22
CA LYS A 529 25.46 15.43 4.12
C LYS A 529 25.18 14.48 2.95
N ALA A 530 24.88 13.21 3.23
CA ALA A 530 24.46 12.23 2.23
C ALA A 530 23.49 11.20 2.86
N MET A 531 22.71 10.51 2.02
CA MET A 531 21.72 9.53 2.47
C MET A 531 21.67 8.31 1.55
N ALA A 532 21.51 7.12 2.13
CA ALA A 532 21.11 5.90 1.42
C ALA A 532 19.89 5.26 2.09
N THR A 533 18.88 4.93 1.30
CA THR A 533 17.69 4.18 1.72
C THR A 533 18.00 2.68 1.65
N LEU A 534 17.92 1.96 2.77
CA LEU A 534 18.19 0.52 2.80
C LEU A 534 16.94 -0.31 2.49
N ASN A 535 15.78 0.11 3.01
CA ASN A 535 14.48 -0.57 2.86
C ASN A 535 13.32 0.41 3.16
N SER A 536 12.12 -0.08 3.49
CA SER A 536 10.95 0.76 3.79
C SER A 536 11.11 1.63 5.03
N ASP A 537 11.86 1.16 6.02
CA ASP A 537 11.88 1.72 7.36
C ASP A 537 13.26 2.12 7.86
N THR A 538 14.31 1.95 7.06
CA THR A 538 15.70 2.15 7.48
C THR A 538 16.49 2.97 6.47
N LEU A 539 17.02 4.10 6.92
CA LEU A 539 17.92 4.98 6.17
C LEU A 539 19.28 5.07 6.87
N LEU A 540 20.34 5.27 6.09
CA LEU A 540 21.66 5.64 6.58
C LEU A 540 21.98 7.07 6.13
N VAL A 541 22.31 7.95 7.07
CA VAL A 541 22.52 9.38 6.82
C VAL A 541 23.84 9.82 7.44
N THR A 542 24.72 10.42 6.65
CA THR A 542 25.95 11.02 7.16
C THR A 542 25.72 12.46 7.60
N SER A 543 26.45 12.90 8.61
CA SER A 543 26.48 14.30 9.02
C SER A 543 27.67 15.06 8.42
N THR A 544 27.58 16.40 8.41
CA THR A 544 28.72 17.26 8.03
C THR A 544 29.92 17.12 8.96
N GLU A 545 29.73 16.57 10.16
CA GLU A 545 30.77 16.27 11.14
C GLU A 545 31.47 14.93 10.90
N GLY A 546 31.08 14.19 9.85
CA GLY A 546 31.69 12.91 9.50
C GLY A 546 31.22 11.72 10.34
N ARG A 547 30.00 11.79 10.88
CA ARG A 547 29.33 10.68 11.59
C ARG A 547 28.33 9.96 10.68
N LEU A 548 28.03 8.70 11.00
CA LEU A 548 26.94 7.94 10.38
C LEU A 548 25.81 7.71 11.38
N ASN A 549 24.58 7.99 10.95
CA ASN A 549 23.36 7.76 11.71
C ASN A 549 22.45 6.80 10.96
N ARG A 550 21.79 5.90 11.69
CA ARG A 550 20.66 5.13 11.20
C ARG A 550 19.37 5.88 11.55
N VAL A 551 18.48 6.05 10.58
CA VAL A 551 17.16 6.63 10.78
C VAL A 551 16.13 5.54 10.59
N ASP A 552 15.39 5.23 11.65
CA ASP A 552 14.34 4.22 11.66
C ASP A 552 13.00 4.92 11.48
N VAL A 553 12.38 4.78 10.31
CA VAL A 553 11.07 5.36 9.98
C VAL A 553 9.98 4.52 10.65
N VAL A 554 9.13 5.18 11.42
CA VAL A 554 8.05 4.55 12.21
C VAL A 554 6.72 4.64 11.48
N SER A 555 6.48 5.76 10.80
CA SER A 555 5.27 6.03 10.04
C SER A 555 5.60 6.96 8.89
N LEU A 556 4.94 6.81 7.75
CA LEU A 556 5.12 7.67 6.56
C LEU A 556 4.09 8.81 6.52
N ASP A 557 3.00 8.70 7.27
CA ASP A 557 1.91 9.68 7.27
C ASP A 557 1.15 9.68 8.61
N PRO A 558 1.42 10.62 9.54
CA PRO A 558 2.49 11.61 9.43
C PRO A 558 3.87 10.93 9.43
N LEU A 559 4.85 11.59 8.79
CA LEU A 559 6.22 11.08 8.72
C LEU A 559 6.90 11.22 10.10
N VAL A 560 7.13 10.08 10.75
CA VAL A 560 7.72 9.96 12.10
C VAL A 560 8.88 8.97 12.04
N PHE A 561 9.96 9.25 12.76
CA PHE A 561 11.15 8.41 12.80
C PHE A 561 11.88 8.48 14.15
N SER A 562 12.85 7.59 14.37
CA SER A 562 13.87 7.72 15.41
C SER A 562 15.27 7.74 14.79
N VAL A 563 16.21 8.40 15.45
CA VAL A 563 17.61 8.48 15.01
C VAL A 563 18.48 7.69 15.97
N VAL A 564 19.33 6.83 15.43
CA VAL A 564 20.35 6.07 16.15
C VAL A 564 21.72 6.46 15.62
N ASP A 565 22.51 7.14 16.45
CA ASP A 565 23.90 7.44 16.15
C ASP A 565 24.73 6.16 16.25
N LEU A 566 25.37 5.75 15.15
CA LEU A 566 26.18 4.53 15.12
C LEU A 566 27.58 4.75 15.73
N ASN A 567 27.89 5.96 16.20
CA ASN A 567 29.12 6.40 16.86
C ASN A 567 30.41 6.01 16.12
N VAL A 568 30.35 6.02 14.79
CA VAL A 568 31.48 5.77 13.90
C VAL A 568 31.91 7.08 13.23
N GLY A 569 33.14 7.51 13.53
CA GLY A 569 33.79 8.63 12.84
C GLY A 569 34.37 8.24 11.48
N GLY A 570 34.76 9.22 10.68
CA GLY A 570 35.39 9.00 9.36
C GLY A 570 34.41 8.83 8.19
N TRP A 571 33.11 9.02 8.43
CA TRP A 571 32.06 8.97 7.41
C TRP A 571 31.90 10.32 6.70
N THR A 572 32.96 10.77 6.04
CA THR A 572 33.02 12.09 5.37
C THR A 572 32.32 12.13 4.00
N HIS A 573 31.47 11.14 3.70
CA HIS A 573 30.93 10.93 2.37
C HIS A 573 30.05 12.07 1.87
N ASP A 574 30.26 12.49 0.62
CA ASP A 574 29.45 13.48 -0.08
C ASP A 574 28.24 12.84 -0.75
N ARG A 575 28.34 11.57 -1.14
CA ARG A 575 27.26 10.76 -1.70
C ARG A 575 27.24 9.39 -1.07
N LEU A 576 26.04 8.83 -0.92
CA LEU A 576 25.81 7.48 -0.44
C LEU A 576 24.73 6.83 -1.29
N VAL A 577 24.90 5.55 -1.60
CA VAL A 577 23.87 4.77 -2.27
C VAL A 577 23.95 3.29 -1.88
N TYR A 578 22.80 2.66 -1.69
CA TYR A 578 22.68 1.23 -1.46
C TYR A 578 22.22 0.55 -2.75
N ASP A 579 22.86 -0.55 -3.11
CA ASP A 579 22.57 -1.26 -4.38
C ASP A 579 21.39 -2.24 -4.29
N GLY A 580 20.78 -2.38 -3.11
CA GLY A 580 19.73 -3.38 -2.87
C GLY A 580 20.25 -4.80 -2.71
N ASN A 581 21.56 -5.04 -2.83
CA ASN A 581 22.19 -6.35 -2.85
C ASN A 581 23.32 -6.44 -1.80
N GLY A 582 23.05 -5.90 -0.61
CA GLY A 582 23.96 -6.00 0.52
C GLY A 582 25.21 -5.13 0.40
N THR A 583 25.26 -4.17 -0.53
CA THR A 583 26.39 -3.26 -0.67
C THR A 583 25.97 -1.79 -0.60
N LEU A 584 26.61 -1.06 0.31
CA LEU A 584 26.55 0.39 0.38
C LEU A 584 27.82 0.97 -0.26
N PHE A 585 27.65 1.96 -1.12
CA PHE A 585 28.73 2.72 -1.73
C PHE A 585 28.71 4.17 -1.26
N GLY A 586 29.89 4.77 -1.14
CA GLY A 586 30.00 6.19 -0.80
C GLY A 586 31.21 6.85 -1.45
N THR A 587 31.08 8.15 -1.74
CA THR A 587 32.19 8.96 -2.26
C THR A 587 32.77 9.85 -1.18
N ALA A 588 34.08 9.84 -1.02
CA ALA A 588 34.81 10.73 -0.12
C ALA A 588 35.89 11.45 -0.93
N GLY A 589 35.64 12.72 -1.29
CA GLY A 589 36.46 13.42 -2.27
C GLY A 589 36.39 12.73 -3.64
N THR A 590 37.53 12.33 -4.19
CA THR A 590 37.59 11.62 -5.49
C THR A 590 37.64 10.09 -5.36
N PHE A 591 37.47 9.55 -4.15
CA PHE A 591 37.56 8.12 -3.88
C PHE A 591 36.18 7.49 -3.71
N LEU A 592 36.03 6.28 -4.25
CA LEU A 592 34.87 5.42 -4.02
C LEU A 592 35.19 4.39 -2.93
N ARG A 593 34.29 4.27 -1.96
CA ARG A 593 34.34 3.29 -0.87
C ARG A 593 33.14 2.35 -0.94
N ARG A 594 33.36 1.12 -0.48
CA ARG A 594 32.35 0.06 -0.42
C ARG A 594 32.21 -0.45 1.01
N TYR A 595 30.98 -0.77 1.40
CA TYR A 595 30.63 -1.33 2.70
C TYR A 595 29.65 -2.49 2.52
N ARG A 596 29.85 -3.57 3.29
CA ARG A 596 28.85 -4.64 3.37
C ARG A 596 27.67 -4.18 4.22
N VAL A 597 26.46 -4.60 3.86
CA VAL A 597 25.24 -4.46 4.66
C VAL A 597 24.62 -5.84 4.80
N ASN A 598 24.76 -6.46 5.97
CA ASN A 598 24.33 -7.84 6.23
C ASN A 598 23.01 -7.94 7.01
N LYS A 599 22.42 -6.80 7.42
CA LYS A 599 21.17 -6.74 8.18
C LYS A 599 20.29 -5.60 7.70
N ALA A 600 18.98 -5.77 7.87
CA ALA A 600 17.98 -4.74 7.59
C ALA A 600 18.16 -3.48 8.45
N LYS A 601 18.48 -3.64 9.74
CA LYS A 601 18.79 -2.56 10.70
C LYS A 601 20.23 -2.68 11.19
N PRO A 602 21.22 -2.27 10.39
CA PRO A 602 22.63 -2.48 10.74
C PRO A 602 23.03 -1.65 11.96
N VAL A 603 23.99 -2.18 12.73
CA VAL A 603 24.82 -1.40 13.66
C VAL A 603 26.21 -1.17 13.07
N ALA A 604 27.09 -0.43 13.76
CA ALA A 604 28.44 -0.14 13.26
C ALA A 604 29.23 -1.39 12.81
N ALA A 605 29.16 -2.48 13.58
CA ALA A 605 29.86 -3.74 13.26
C ALA A 605 29.32 -4.45 12.01
N ASP A 606 28.09 -4.12 11.59
CA ASP A 606 27.42 -4.69 10.42
C ASP A 606 27.82 -3.98 9.11
N LEU A 607 28.67 -2.95 9.20
CA LEU A 607 29.11 -2.11 8.08
C LEU A 607 30.63 -2.15 7.85
N PRO A 608 31.27 -3.34 7.73
CA PRO A 608 32.70 -3.39 7.39
C PRO A 608 32.92 -2.80 6.01
N GLY A 609 33.94 -1.94 5.88
CA GLY A 609 34.25 -1.21 4.66
C GLY A 609 35.67 -1.42 4.16
N TRP A 610 35.86 -1.27 2.85
CA TRP A 610 37.14 -1.38 2.16
C TRP A 610 37.17 -0.47 0.92
N PRO A 611 38.37 -0.11 0.42
CA PRO A 611 38.47 0.70 -0.80
C PRO A 611 38.01 -0.10 -2.03
N VAL A 612 37.45 0.60 -3.02
CA VAL A 612 37.33 0.12 -4.40
C VAL A 612 38.62 0.51 -5.14
N TYR A 613 39.06 -0.31 -6.09
CA TYR A 613 40.34 -0.18 -6.77
C TYR A 613 40.22 0.22 -8.25
N ASN A 614 41.26 0.85 -8.78
CA ASN A 614 41.48 0.99 -10.23
C ASN A 614 42.00 -0.33 -10.81
N GLY A 615 42.05 -0.45 -12.15
CA GLY A 615 42.54 -1.66 -12.82
C GLY A 615 43.98 -2.07 -12.48
N ASP A 616 44.78 -1.14 -11.97
CA ASP A 616 46.15 -1.34 -11.46
C ASP A 616 46.20 -1.72 -9.97
N ARG A 617 45.04 -1.94 -9.32
CA ARG A 617 44.86 -2.24 -7.90
C ARG A 617 45.30 -1.14 -6.93
N THR A 618 45.44 0.10 -7.39
CA THR A 618 45.53 1.26 -6.49
C THR A 618 44.14 1.70 -6.03
N PRO A 619 43.97 2.30 -4.83
CA PRO A 619 42.68 2.84 -4.41
C PRO A 619 42.13 3.80 -5.46
N ALA A 620 40.91 3.54 -5.92
CA ALA A 620 40.30 4.24 -7.04
C ALA A 620 40.18 5.74 -6.75
N SER A 621 41.05 6.52 -7.39
CA SER A 621 40.95 7.99 -7.43
C SER A 621 40.37 8.43 -8.79
N GLY A 622 39.73 9.60 -8.82
CA GLY A 622 39.07 10.13 -10.03
C GLY A 622 37.56 9.86 -10.11
N PHE A 623 36.96 9.30 -9.06
CA PHE A 623 35.51 9.13 -8.90
C PHE A 623 34.83 10.39 -8.31
N GLY A 624 35.23 11.57 -8.78
CA GLY A 624 34.68 12.86 -8.33
C GLY A 624 33.37 13.21 -9.03
N VAL A 625 32.32 12.42 -8.82
CA VAL A 625 31.05 12.59 -9.52
C VAL A 625 30.06 13.49 -8.75
N PRO A 626 29.37 14.45 -9.43
CA PRO A 626 28.36 15.30 -8.81
C PRO A 626 27.10 14.54 -8.36
N THR A 627 26.81 13.40 -8.96
CA THR A 627 25.63 12.57 -8.66
C THR A 627 26.02 11.11 -8.49
N LEU A 628 25.21 10.35 -7.74
CA LEU A 628 25.44 8.92 -7.55
C LEU A 628 24.12 8.20 -7.29
N ALA A 629 23.84 7.16 -8.08
CA ALA A 629 22.74 6.22 -7.92
C ALA A 629 23.26 4.78 -8.10
N ALA A 630 22.42 3.80 -7.77
CA ALA A 630 22.65 2.39 -8.04
C ALA A 630 21.43 1.84 -8.76
N THR A 631 21.65 1.03 -9.79
CA THR A 631 20.57 0.43 -10.61
C THR A 631 20.44 -1.07 -10.42
N GLY A 632 21.36 -1.65 -9.66
CA GLY A 632 21.39 -3.06 -9.31
C GLY A 632 22.74 -3.42 -8.71
N ARG A 633 22.91 -4.72 -8.45
CA ARG A 633 24.10 -5.32 -7.88
C ARG A 633 25.38 -4.80 -8.56
N ASN A 634 26.24 -4.14 -7.79
CA ASN A 634 27.52 -3.61 -8.25
C ASN A 634 27.45 -2.66 -9.47
N ARG A 635 26.29 -2.08 -9.77
CA ARG A 635 26.10 -1.19 -10.91
C ARG A 635 25.67 0.19 -10.42
N LEU A 636 26.57 1.15 -10.58
CA LEU A 636 26.36 2.54 -10.20
C LEU A 636 26.08 3.39 -11.45
N LEU A 637 25.25 4.41 -11.27
CA LEU A 637 25.05 5.47 -12.25
C LEU A 637 25.50 6.79 -11.66
N ALA A 638 26.09 7.63 -12.49
CA ALA A 638 26.47 8.98 -12.14
C ALA A 638 26.48 9.88 -13.37
N THR A 639 26.71 11.16 -13.14
CA THR A 639 26.89 12.15 -14.21
C THR A 639 28.32 12.65 -14.20
N ALA A 640 28.91 12.85 -15.38
CA ALA A 640 30.25 13.39 -15.55
C ALA A 640 30.22 14.46 -16.63
N GLY A 641 30.21 15.73 -16.24
CA GLY A 641 29.98 16.83 -17.19
C GLY A 641 28.57 16.77 -17.76
N SER A 642 28.44 16.55 -19.07
CA SER A 642 27.15 16.38 -19.77
C SER A 642 26.72 14.93 -19.98
N ILE A 643 27.51 13.97 -19.49
CA ILE A 643 27.40 12.55 -19.81
C ILE A 643 26.71 11.79 -18.67
N LEU A 644 25.80 10.87 -18.99
CA LEU A 644 25.37 9.81 -18.07
C LEU A 644 26.33 8.63 -18.17
N VAL A 645 26.92 8.24 -17.05
CA VAL A 645 27.93 7.19 -16.98
C VAL A 645 27.46 6.04 -16.09
N ALA A 646 27.73 4.82 -16.53
CA ALA A 646 27.61 3.62 -15.71
C ALA A 646 28.98 3.18 -15.21
N TYR A 647 29.02 2.74 -13.97
CA TYR A 647 30.17 2.10 -13.37
C TYR A 647 29.79 0.70 -12.91
N GLU A 648 30.58 -0.29 -13.32
CA GLU A 648 30.42 -1.68 -12.90
C GLU A 648 31.60 -2.08 -12.03
N ILE A 649 31.33 -2.59 -10.82
CA ILE A 649 32.36 -3.08 -9.90
C ILE A 649 32.42 -4.62 -10.00
N ASP A 650 33.59 -5.14 -10.35
CA ASP A 650 33.79 -6.59 -10.46
C ASP A 650 34.03 -7.28 -9.11
N ALA A 651 34.21 -8.60 -9.12
CA ALA A 651 34.45 -9.39 -7.92
C ALA A 651 35.80 -9.09 -7.22
N ASN A 652 36.73 -8.41 -7.89
CA ASN A 652 38.00 -7.97 -7.34
C ASN A 652 37.96 -6.50 -6.88
N ASP A 653 36.76 -5.93 -6.77
CA ASP A 653 36.52 -4.53 -6.44
C ASP A 653 37.18 -3.54 -7.42
N VAL A 654 37.34 -3.93 -8.69
CA VAL A 654 37.79 -3.03 -9.76
C VAL A 654 36.58 -2.45 -10.49
N TRP A 655 36.53 -1.13 -10.66
CA TRP A 655 35.45 -0.49 -11.43
C TRP A 655 35.80 -0.34 -12.92
N LYS A 656 34.79 -0.49 -13.78
CA LYS A 656 34.82 -0.17 -15.21
C LYS A 656 33.78 0.90 -15.51
N ARG A 657 34.10 1.86 -16.40
CA ARG A 657 33.18 2.92 -16.82
C ARG A 657 32.70 2.70 -18.24
N THR A 658 31.41 2.91 -18.43
CA THR A 658 30.75 2.98 -19.74
C THR A 658 29.97 4.28 -19.84
N ASP A 659 30.20 5.05 -20.91
CA ASP A 659 29.43 6.27 -21.19
C ASP A 659 28.11 5.87 -21.86
N LEU A 660 27.00 5.98 -21.13
CA LEU A 660 25.68 5.56 -21.61
C LEU A 660 25.05 6.60 -22.55
N VAL A 661 25.09 7.88 -22.16
CA VAL A 661 24.49 8.99 -22.90
C VAL A 661 25.46 10.16 -22.96
N ALA A 662 25.76 10.65 -24.17
CA ALA A 662 26.82 11.65 -24.38
C ALA A 662 26.48 13.08 -23.92
N THR A 663 25.20 13.49 -23.96
CA THR A 663 24.78 14.87 -23.69
C THR A 663 23.45 14.94 -22.93
N GLY A 664 23.09 16.13 -22.44
CA GLY A 664 21.80 16.37 -21.79
C GLY A 664 21.74 16.04 -20.29
N TRP A 665 22.88 15.72 -19.67
CA TRP A 665 23.00 15.37 -18.24
C TRP A 665 23.85 16.36 -17.42
N SER A 666 24.05 17.58 -17.92
CA SER A 666 24.76 18.64 -17.20
C SER A 666 23.90 19.34 -16.15
N GLY A 667 24.55 19.96 -15.15
CA GLY A 667 23.87 20.80 -14.15
C GLY A 667 23.04 20.04 -13.11
N LEU A 668 23.18 18.71 -13.04
CA LEU A 668 22.44 17.86 -12.12
C LEU A 668 23.11 17.80 -10.75
N THR A 669 22.31 17.87 -9.69
CA THR A 669 22.74 17.86 -8.29
C THR A 669 22.46 16.54 -7.59
N SER A 670 21.49 15.77 -8.08
CA SER A 670 21.19 14.43 -7.57
C SER A 670 20.73 13.52 -8.70
N LEU A 671 21.00 12.23 -8.54
CA LEU A 671 20.47 11.15 -9.35
C LEU A 671 20.04 10.06 -8.38
N VAL A 672 18.82 9.55 -8.50
CA VAL A 672 18.33 8.42 -7.71
C VAL A 672 17.64 7.43 -8.63
N SER A 673 17.69 6.15 -8.26
CA SER A 673 17.06 5.07 -9.01
C SER A 673 16.57 4.00 -8.04
N PRO A 674 15.35 3.49 -8.19
CA PRO A 674 14.93 2.27 -7.53
C PRO A 674 15.45 1.00 -8.24
N GLY A 675 16.04 1.13 -9.44
CA GLY A 675 16.41 0.04 -10.35
C GLY A 675 15.46 -0.09 -11.55
N GLY A 676 15.63 -1.16 -12.34
CA GLY A 676 14.71 -1.52 -13.42
C GLY A 676 14.65 -0.55 -14.62
N GLY A 677 15.68 0.29 -14.78
CA GLY A 677 15.74 1.31 -15.84
C GLY A 677 15.07 2.64 -15.50
N GLN A 678 14.58 2.82 -14.27
CA GLN A 678 13.96 4.06 -13.83
C GLN A 678 14.97 4.97 -13.15
N TYR A 679 15.11 6.20 -13.64
CA TYR A 679 16.03 7.19 -13.08
C TYR A 679 15.30 8.49 -12.78
N TYR A 680 15.68 9.16 -11.70
CA TYR A 680 15.16 10.47 -11.34
C TYR A 680 16.33 11.40 -11.13
N ARG A 681 16.40 12.47 -11.92
CA ARG A 681 17.48 13.45 -11.86
C ARG A 681 16.95 14.76 -11.32
N ARG A 682 17.72 15.40 -10.44
CA ARG A 682 17.42 16.70 -9.83
C ARG A 682 18.37 17.76 -10.35
N ASP A 683 17.85 18.88 -10.84
CA ASP A 683 18.66 20.04 -11.25
C ASP A 683 18.99 20.97 -10.06
N ALA A 684 19.71 22.08 -10.33
CA ALA A 684 20.04 23.08 -9.32
C ALA A 684 18.83 23.86 -8.79
N ASN A 685 17.75 23.94 -9.56
CA ASN A 685 16.50 24.62 -9.18
C ASN A 685 15.59 23.73 -8.31
N GLY A 686 16.01 22.49 -8.04
CA GLY A 686 15.23 21.52 -7.28
C GLY A 686 14.07 20.92 -8.06
N VAL A 687 14.14 20.94 -9.38
CA VAL A 687 13.23 20.22 -10.26
C VAL A 687 13.74 18.81 -10.44
N VAL A 688 12.90 17.83 -10.14
CA VAL A 688 13.15 16.42 -10.47
C VAL A 688 12.49 16.11 -11.80
N THR A 689 13.15 15.32 -12.64
CA THR A 689 12.57 14.75 -13.87
C THR A 689 12.84 13.25 -13.92
N GLY A 690 11.81 12.46 -14.21
CA GLY A 690 11.93 11.02 -14.43
C GLY A 690 12.47 10.71 -15.82
N TRP A 691 13.26 9.65 -15.93
CA TRP A 691 13.80 9.09 -17.16
C TRP A 691 13.65 7.58 -17.13
N PHE A 692 13.43 7.00 -18.31
CA PHE A 692 13.43 5.57 -18.53
C PHE A 692 14.53 5.19 -19.50
N ASP A 693 15.32 4.21 -19.10
CA ASP A 693 16.01 3.34 -20.02
C ASP A 693 15.04 2.23 -20.45
N LEU A 694 14.65 2.23 -21.72
CA LEU A 694 13.65 1.29 -22.22
C LEU A 694 14.19 -0.13 -22.28
N SER A 695 15.52 -0.29 -22.37
CA SER A 695 16.26 -1.55 -22.42
C SER A 695 17.41 -1.55 -21.41
N PRO A 696 17.15 -1.40 -20.09
CA PRO A 696 18.15 -1.09 -19.06
C PRO A 696 19.25 -2.13 -18.85
N PHE A 697 19.13 -3.25 -19.56
CA PHE A 697 19.88 -4.46 -19.40
C PHE A 697 20.76 -4.78 -20.60
N ASP A 698 20.71 -3.98 -21.67
CA ASP A 698 21.51 -4.19 -22.88
C ASP A 698 22.91 -3.54 -22.83
N GLY A 699 23.20 -2.78 -21.77
CA GLY A 699 24.49 -2.10 -21.58
C GLY A 699 24.66 -0.84 -22.44
N ASN A 700 23.60 -0.38 -23.11
CA ASN A 700 23.57 0.78 -23.98
C ASN A 700 22.60 1.84 -23.42
N GLY A 701 22.92 3.12 -23.55
CA GLY A 701 22.04 4.22 -23.13
C GLY A 701 21.23 4.85 -24.27
N SER A 702 21.25 4.29 -25.48
CA SER A 702 20.64 4.89 -26.68
C SER A 702 19.13 5.12 -26.60
N ASP A 703 18.45 4.37 -25.74
CA ASP A 703 17.01 4.44 -25.49
C ASP A 703 16.69 4.95 -24.08
N VAL A 704 17.63 5.67 -23.48
CA VAL A 704 17.37 6.50 -22.30
C VAL A 704 16.59 7.75 -22.72
N ALA A 705 15.33 7.83 -22.34
CA ALA A 705 14.40 8.88 -22.73
C ALA A 705 13.65 9.47 -21.52
N PRO A 706 13.12 10.70 -21.62
CA PRO A 706 12.27 11.27 -20.57
C PRO A 706 11.04 10.39 -20.32
N TYR A 707 10.68 10.32 -19.05
CA TYR A 707 9.50 9.62 -18.57
C TYR A 707 8.22 10.39 -18.97
N VAL A 708 7.22 9.70 -19.56
CA VAL A 708 5.93 10.29 -19.98
C VAL A 708 4.80 9.52 -19.31
N PRO A 709 3.84 10.17 -18.61
CA PRO A 709 3.58 11.61 -18.54
C PRO A 709 4.53 12.40 -17.64
N ALA A 710 4.59 13.72 -17.81
CA ALA A 710 5.46 14.65 -17.09
C ALA A 710 5.17 14.80 -15.57
N GLY A 711 4.41 13.90 -14.95
CA GLY A 711 4.00 13.99 -13.53
C GLY A 711 5.17 14.05 -12.53
N THR A 712 6.35 13.59 -12.94
CA THR A 712 7.58 13.68 -12.16
C THR A 712 8.25 15.06 -12.22
N ALA A 713 7.98 15.85 -13.26
CA ALA A 713 8.56 17.16 -13.53
C ALA A 713 7.97 18.23 -12.58
N SER A 714 8.50 18.31 -11.37
CA SER A 714 8.03 19.27 -10.36
C SER A 714 9.19 19.87 -9.57
N GLY A 715 9.08 21.13 -9.14
CA GLY A 715 10.03 21.80 -8.25
C GLY A 715 9.86 21.45 -6.77
N GLY A 716 10.75 21.99 -5.93
CA GLY A 716 10.66 21.90 -4.47
C GLY A 716 11.18 20.59 -3.87
N TRP A 717 11.88 19.75 -4.64
CA TRP A 717 12.51 18.54 -4.12
C TRP A 717 13.77 18.85 -3.31
N ASP A 718 13.97 18.04 -2.27
CA ASP A 718 15.09 18.16 -1.35
C ASP A 718 16.45 18.01 -2.04
N PRO A 719 17.50 18.69 -1.55
CA PRO A 719 18.85 18.65 -2.15
C PRO A 719 19.57 17.30 -1.98
N ILE A 720 19.22 16.52 -0.95
CA ILE A 720 19.72 15.18 -0.72
C ILE A 720 18.53 14.25 -0.91
N LEU A 721 18.63 13.35 -1.89
CA LEU A 721 17.59 12.39 -2.22
C LEU A 721 18.17 10.98 -2.22
N SER A 722 17.34 10.01 -1.83
CA SER A 722 17.65 8.60 -1.95
C SER A 722 16.38 7.82 -2.27
N ALA A 723 16.43 6.99 -3.30
CA ALA A 723 15.34 6.08 -3.63
C ALA A 723 15.58 4.71 -2.98
N ARG A 724 14.50 4.09 -2.50
CA ARG A 724 14.51 2.69 -2.04
C ARG A 724 14.80 1.78 -3.25
N PRO A 725 15.85 0.96 -3.22
CA PRO A 725 16.07 -0.06 -4.24
C PRO A 725 14.92 -1.06 -4.24
N TYR A 726 14.48 -1.53 -5.42
CA TYR A 726 13.43 -2.54 -5.50
C TYR A 726 13.81 -3.86 -4.83
N ASP A 727 15.09 -4.20 -4.76
CA ASP A 727 15.62 -5.38 -4.07
C ASP A 727 15.93 -5.16 -2.58
N SER A 728 15.52 -4.02 -2.01
CA SER A 728 15.72 -3.78 -0.58
C SER A 728 14.99 -4.81 0.30
N TRP A 729 15.52 -5.03 1.51
CA TRP A 729 14.94 -5.92 2.51
C TRP A 729 13.41 -5.77 2.64
N PRO A 730 12.67 -6.88 2.90
CA PRO A 730 11.22 -6.85 3.02
C PRO A 730 10.77 -5.84 4.06
N ASP A 731 9.60 -5.27 3.81
CA ASP A 731 8.95 -4.32 4.70
C ASP A 731 8.37 -5.04 5.92
N SER A 732 8.75 -4.62 7.13
CA SER A 732 8.20 -5.16 8.38
C SER A 732 6.71 -4.81 8.57
N THR A 733 6.17 -3.88 7.79
CA THR A 733 4.81 -3.32 7.95
C THR A 733 3.70 -4.00 7.15
N ARG A 734 4.01 -5.01 6.32
CA ARG A 734 2.94 -5.75 5.63
C ARG A 734 2.13 -6.58 6.61
N ARG A 735 0.84 -6.72 6.35
CA ARG A 735 0.00 -7.68 7.05
C ARG A 735 0.52 -9.08 6.84
N TRP A 736 0.57 -9.83 7.91
CA TRP A 736 1.16 -11.16 7.97
C TRP A 736 0.17 -12.13 8.56
#